data_AF-A0A2J0LT36-F1
#
_entry.id   AF-A0A2J0LT36-F1
#
_cell.length_a   1.000
_cell.length_b   1.000
_cell.length_c   1.000
_cell.angle_alpha   90.00
_cell.angle_beta   90.00
_cell.angle_gamma   90.00
#
_symmetry.space_group_name_H-M   'P 1'
#
loop_
_entity.id
_entity.type
_entity.pdbx_description
1 polymer ?
#
loop_
_entity_poly.entity_id
_entity_poly.type
_entity_poly.pdbx_seq_one_letter_code
_entity_poly.pdbx_strand_id
1 'polypeptide(L)'
;MKNKNILIGIALFLYTSFCIPFAGAETHNVIISEVQIAGDSVNDEFVELYNTGDTDQILTHWELRKKTKNDDSARGSLFHKFEGVLTIPAGGYFLWTNKESHAGFINLFDIQSKNKTSPNLANDNSLGLYDNTDTLIDSIVWGNGALFTPSTPPLPNPTKNKSLVRNITNLLWSLSDNPTPTNSHGETYVKPKKLPSPSPVIYDSTIRINEILANPSGNESTDEFIEFYNTSDERVNLSSWSIKDSSTSGKYIFPDNTTIQPKDFLVVYRKVFSFALNNSNETVSLLDPNGNVKDTVSYKTAFEDISYNYTASGWRGGIPTPGAVNQPNTPPEVKKHIPKDGYINVALSFDGEGSDENHDTLKYMWDFGDGHKSYKAKTTHTYKKEGAYIVTLKVTDGKDETITTSSITIESFPRKNVRIVAILPNPAGKDTGAERIIIRNNEKKKINLKDYSVATGWKKLVNHFIREDFFIKPKSEATLTHDNASFTLPNQKGKIELRAPGGKTLQKIHYKLDQPLAEDVWYIKEKGKRWEWKSPLKKLSTNIVLKKEITLPPVPTQAKEEKTSEKIINEKEENQERVTLMRSNNLSPLHQKLSLQTITVYGTNLYIPEDILLSLSSEAILMPTEDISDTSHTDSVLMRMNSTLNAFLNTL
;
A
#
# COMPACT_ATOMS: atom_id res chain seq x y z
N MET A 1 36.62 79.79 -32.04
CA MET A 1 35.62 80.70 -31.42
C MET A 1 34.24 80.07 -31.56
N LYS A 2 33.32 80.31 -30.61
CA LYS A 2 31.84 80.14 -30.71
C LYS A 2 31.28 78.78 -31.18
N ASN A 3 30.53 78.12 -30.29
CA ASN A 3 29.06 77.87 -30.37
C ASN A 3 28.41 77.58 -31.75
N LYS A 4 27.45 76.66 -31.90
CA LYS A 4 26.50 76.10 -30.90
C LYS A 4 25.77 74.84 -31.44
N ASN A 5 25.15 74.07 -30.53
CA ASN A 5 23.95 73.22 -30.69
C ASN A 5 23.85 72.15 -31.81
N ILE A 6 23.59 70.90 -31.40
CA ILE A 6 22.75 69.94 -32.15
C ILE A 6 21.63 69.47 -31.19
N LEU A 7 20.42 69.27 -31.73
CA LEU A 7 19.25 68.79 -31.00
C LEU A 7 19.27 67.25 -30.87
N ILE A 8 18.84 66.73 -29.71
CA ILE A 8 18.40 65.34 -29.54
C ILE A 8 17.00 65.39 -28.91
N GLY A 9 16.05 64.64 -29.48
CA GLY A 9 14.65 64.69 -29.06
C GLY A 9 14.38 63.93 -27.76
N ILE A 10 13.52 64.49 -26.91
CA ILE A 10 13.02 63.82 -25.69
C ILE A 10 11.78 63.02 -26.08
N ALA A 11 11.84 61.69 -25.96
CA ALA A 11 10.67 60.83 -26.03
C ALA A 11 9.99 60.81 -24.65
N LEU A 12 8.72 61.23 -24.60
CA LEU A 12 7.98 61.37 -23.34
C LEU A 12 7.28 60.05 -22.98
N PHE A 13 7.94 59.21 -22.16
CA PHE A 13 7.30 58.01 -21.60
C PHE A 13 6.56 58.36 -20.29
N LEU A 14 5.23 58.22 -20.30
CA LEU A 14 4.37 58.41 -19.14
C LEU A 14 4.51 57.23 -18.18
N TYR A 15 5.41 57.35 -17.20
CA TYR A 15 5.49 56.41 -16.08
C TYR A 15 4.42 56.78 -15.05
N THR A 16 3.28 56.09 -15.08
CA THR A 16 2.26 56.21 -14.04
C THR A 16 2.73 55.50 -12.78
N SER A 17 3.42 56.22 -11.90
CA SER A 17 3.83 55.73 -10.58
C SER A 17 2.61 55.35 -9.75
N PHE A 18 2.25 54.08 -9.75
CA PHE A 18 1.28 53.53 -8.82
C PHE A 18 1.91 53.60 -7.42
N CYS A 19 1.49 54.59 -6.64
CA CYS A 19 2.00 54.79 -5.28
C CYS A 19 1.41 53.69 -4.39
N ILE A 20 2.10 52.55 -4.32
CA ILE A 20 1.90 51.58 -3.25
C ILE A 20 2.09 52.35 -1.94
N PRO A 21 1.11 52.39 -1.03
CA PRO A 21 1.32 52.97 0.28
C PRO A 21 2.43 52.15 0.94
N PHE A 22 3.58 52.77 1.14
CA PHE A 22 4.68 52.16 1.88
C PHE A 22 4.13 51.85 3.27
N ALA A 23 3.95 50.56 3.59
CA ALA A 23 3.64 50.15 4.94
C ALA A 23 4.72 50.77 5.82
N GLY A 24 4.33 51.62 6.77
CA GLY A 24 5.30 52.34 7.60
C GLY A 24 6.24 51.32 8.24
N ALA A 25 7.54 51.54 8.14
CA ALA A 25 8.49 50.72 8.87
C ALA A 25 8.06 50.75 10.35
N GLU A 26 7.80 49.59 10.94
CA GLU A 26 7.38 49.52 12.33
C GLU A 26 8.47 50.18 13.17
N THR A 27 8.16 51.33 13.75
CA THR A 27 9.04 51.98 14.73
C THR A 27 8.99 51.09 15.96
N HIS A 28 9.89 50.12 16.03
CA HIS A 28 9.97 49.16 17.13
C HIS A 28 10.27 49.90 18.42
N ASN A 29 9.22 50.25 19.15
CA ASN A 29 9.23 51.17 20.26
C ASN A 29 9.72 50.49 21.57
N VAL A 30 10.59 49.49 21.51
CA VAL A 30 11.15 48.83 22.70
C VAL A 30 12.64 49.10 22.80
N ILE A 31 13.03 49.71 23.92
CA ILE A 31 14.41 50.04 24.26
C ILE A 31 14.89 49.23 25.45
N ILE A 32 16.21 49.05 25.57
CA ILE A 32 16.84 48.70 26.83
C ILE A 32 16.82 49.97 27.69
N SER A 33 16.18 49.90 28.87
CA SER A 33 16.00 51.03 29.79
C SER A 33 16.96 51.00 30.98
N GLU A 34 17.25 49.81 31.53
CA GLU A 34 18.17 49.66 32.66
C GLU A 34 18.95 48.34 32.61
N VAL A 35 20.24 48.38 32.96
CA VAL A 35 21.12 47.19 33.01
C VAL A 35 21.96 47.19 34.29
N GLN A 36 21.87 46.11 35.07
CA GLN A 36 22.77 45.83 36.20
C GLN A 36 23.58 44.56 35.91
N ILE A 37 24.90 44.62 36.08
CA ILE A 37 25.78 43.47 35.84
C ILE A 37 26.15 42.70 37.12
N ALA A 38 26.00 43.32 38.30
CA ALA A 38 26.23 42.67 39.59
C ALA A 38 25.53 43.43 40.73
N GLY A 39 24.57 42.77 41.37
CA GLY A 39 23.95 43.17 42.63
C GLY A 39 24.71 42.59 43.81
N ASP A 40 23.99 42.12 44.84
CA ASP A 40 24.64 41.67 46.07
C ASP A 40 25.50 40.41 45.89
N SER A 41 25.10 39.56 44.95
CA SER A 41 25.86 38.50 44.29
C SER A 41 26.29 38.91 42.87
N VAL A 42 27.35 38.27 42.36
CA VAL A 42 27.79 38.38 40.95
C VAL A 42 26.80 37.76 39.94
N ASN A 43 25.76 37.07 40.44
CA ASN A 43 24.63 36.57 39.65
C ASN A 43 23.39 37.45 39.76
N ASP A 44 23.38 38.50 40.58
CA ASP A 44 22.24 39.42 40.70
C ASP A 44 22.31 40.44 39.56
N GLU A 45 22.13 39.98 38.33
CA GLU A 45 22.16 40.76 37.10
C GLU A 45 20.74 40.91 36.53
N PHE A 46 20.45 42.04 35.88
CA PHE A 46 19.19 42.21 35.16
C PHE A 46 19.30 43.08 33.92
N VAL A 47 18.31 42.89 33.04
CA VAL A 47 18.02 43.75 31.90
C VAL A 47 16.54 44.14 31.99
N GLU A 48 16.28 45.44 32.05
CA GLU A 48 14.95 46.01 31.87
C GLU A 48 14.79 46.45 30.42
N LEU A 49 13.69 46.01 29.79
CA LEU A 49 13.21 46.54 28.53
C LEU A 49 12.00 47.43 28.81
N TYR A 50 11.85 48.53 28.08
CA TYR A 50 10.73 49.46 28.19
C TYR A 50 10.10 49.73 26.82
N ASN A 51 8.76 49.74 26.77
CA ASN A 51 7.99 50.05 25.57
C ASN A 51 7.59 51.53 25.55
N THR A 52 8.27 52.33 24.72
CA THR A 52 7.96 53.74 24.44
C THR A 52 6.76 53.93 23.52
N GLY A 53 6.10 52.85 23.09
CA GLY A 53 4.97 52.86 22.16
C GLY A 53 3.61 53.02 22.83
N ASP A 54 2.63 53.34 22.01
CA ASP A 54 1.20 53.43 22.33
C ASP A 54 0.45 52.09 22.16
N THR A 55 1.14 51.03 21.72
CA THR A 55 0.61 49.67 21.54
C THR A 55 1.44 48.63 22.29
N ASP A 56 0.79 47.53 22.67
CA ASP A 56 1.44 46.37 23.31
C ASP A 56 2.39 45.65 22.33
N GLN A 57 3.68 45.55 22.68
CA GLN A 57 4.69 44.88 21.84
C GLN A 57 4.82 43.40 22.20
N ILE A 58 4.63 42.51 21.23
CA ILE A 58 4.93 41.07 21.36
C ILE A 58 6.44 40.84 21.20
N LEU A 59 7.03 40.10 22.14
CA LEU A 59 8.47 39.73 22.15
C LEU A 59 8.75 38.30 21.65
N THR A 60 7.74 37.57 21.19
CA THR A 60 7.90 36.16 20.78
C THR A 60 9.00 36.01 19.71
N HIS A 61 10.02 35.19 20.01
CA HIS A 61 11.24 34.96 19.21
C HIS A 61 12.26 36.11 19.12
N TRP A 62 12.04 37.25 19.81
CA TRP A 62 13.05 38.29 19.98
C TRP A 62 14.28 37.74 20.75
N GLU A 63 15.43 38.40 20.63
CA GLU A 63 16.69 37.97 21.23
C GLU A 63 17.47 39.12 21.88
N LEU A 64 18.01 38.88 23.07
CA LEU A 64 19.15 39.64 23.59
C LEU A 64 20.44 38.97 23.13
N ARG A 65 21.29 39.75 22.48
CA ARG A 65 22.62 39.37 22.00
C ARG A 65 23.69 40.12 22.81
N LYS A 66 24.81 39.47 23.11
CA LYS A 66 25.92 40.07 23.87
C LYS A 66 27.24 39.96 23.12
N LYS A 67 28.02 41.04 23.11
CA LYS A 67 29.43 41.05 22.68
C LYS A 67 30.36 41.32 23.86
N THR A 68 31.59 40.83 23.75
CA THR A 68 32.70 41.16 24.67
C THR A 68 33.66 42.15 24.03
N LYS A 69 34.65 42.65 24.78
CA LYS A 69 35.73 43.53 24.33
C LYS A 69 36.35 43.19 22.96
N ASN A 70 36.55 41.91 22.69
CA ASN A 70 37.28 41.41 21.52
C ASN A 70 36.37 40.68 20.51
N ASP A 71 35.05 40.87 20.60
CA ASP A 71 34.06 40.21 19.73
C ASP A 71 33.85 41.04 18.45
N ASP A 72 34.39 40.57 17.34
CA ASP A 72 34.32 41.19 16.02
C ASP A 72 33.07 40.77 15.22
N SER A 73 32.23 39.89 15.76
CA SER A 73 31.04 39.40 15.07
C SER A 73 30.00 40.50 14.90
N ALA A 74 29.25 40.48 13.80
CA ALA A 74 28.21 41.48 13.55
C ALA A 74 27.09 41.43 14.60
N ARG A 75 26.58 40.22 14.90
CA ARG A 75 25.38 39.98 15.72
C ARG A 75 25.66 39.54 17.17
N GLY A 76 26.90 39.21 17.54
CA GLY A 76 27.23 38.77 18.90
C GLY A 76 26.67 37.40 19.31
N SER A 77 27.12 36.94 20.48
CA SER A 77 26.66 35.71 21.12
C SER A 77 25.20 35.80 21.61
N LEU A 78 24.46 34.69 21.63
CA LEU A 78 23.12 34.65 22.21
C LEU A 78 23.19 34.72 23.74
N PHE A 79 22.55 35.73 24.33
CA PHE A 79 22.46 35.91 25.79
C PHE A 79 21.11 35.40 26.32
N HIS A 80 20.01 35.80 25.66
CA HIS A 80 18.68 35.28 25.94
C HIS A 80 17.81 35.27 24.68
N LYS A 81 16.85 34.34 24.61
CA LYS A 81 15.79 34.30 23.60
C LYS A 81 14.44 34.30 24.29
N PHE A 82 13.55 35.18 23.85
CA PHE A 82 12.21 35.32 24.40
C PHE A 82 11.31 34.24 23.76
N GLU A 83 10.94 33.24 24.57
CA GLU A 83 10.21 32.03 24.13
C GLU A 83 8.79 31.98 24.69
N GLY A 84 7.82 31.66 23.82
CA GLY A 84 6.39 31.71 24.13
C GLY A 84 5.81 33.12 23.97
N VAL A 85 4.49 33.24 24.14
CA VAL A 85 3.77 34.52 23.99
C VAL A 85 4.10 35.43 25.18
N LEU A 86 5.10 36.29 24.98
CA LEU A 86 5.52 37.35 25.90
C LEU A 86 5.19 38.71 25.29
N THR A 87 4.71 39.64 26.12
CA THR A 87 4.24 40.96 25.66
C THR A 87 4.66 42.04 26.66
N ILE A 88 5.18 43.17 26.17
CA ILE A 88 5.34 44.41 26.95
C ILE A 88 4.13 45.30 26.66
N PRO A 89 3.31 45.69 27.66
CA PRO A 89 2.23 46.64 27.44
C PRO A 89 2.71 47.99 26.89
N ALA A 90 1.82 48.76 26.26
CA ALA A 90 2.08 50.17 25.93
C ALA A 90 2.51 50.96 27.19
N GLY A 91 3.65 51.66 27.15
CA GLY A 91 4.23 52.34 28.32
C GLY A 91 4.66 51.40 29.46
N GLY A 92 4.75 50.09 29.21
CA GLY A 92 5.14 49.08 30.18
C GLY A 92 6.64 48.73 30.13
N TYR A 93 7.09 48.00 31.15
CA TYR A 93 8.42 47.40 31.20
C TYR A 93 8.35 45.86 31.13
N PHE A 94 9.48 45.21 30.88
CA PHE A 94 9.68 43.77 31.03
C PHE A 94 11.03 43.49 31.70
N LEU A 95 11.03 42.61 32.70
CA LEU A 95 12.21 42.32 33.52
C LEU A 95 12.77 40.90 33.32
N TRP A 96 14.05 40.84 32.91
CA TRP A 96 14.85 39.61 32.83
C TRP A 96 15.89 39.54 33.94
N THR A 97 16.09 38.35 34.54
CA THR A 97 17.20 38.07 35.48
C THR A 97 17.85 36.70 35.24
N ASN A 98 19.03 36.50 35.82
CA ASN A 98 19.63 35.18 35.93
C ASN A 98 18.87 34.32 36.97
N LYS A 99 18.69 33.02 36.71
CA LYS A 99 18.09 32.09 37.69
C LYS A 99 19.00 31.77 38.88
N GLU A 100 20.28 32.11 38.82
CA GLU A 100 21.25 31.89 39.89
C GLU A 100 21.48 33.15 40.75
N SER A 101 20.68 34.20 40.58
CA SER A 101 20.54 35.31 41.52
C SER A 101 20.00 34.83 42.88
N HIS A 102 20.09 35.65 43.93
CA HIS A 102 19.54 35.27 45.23
C HIS A 102 17.99 35.31 45.24
N ALA A 103 17.35 34.45 46.04
CA ALA A 103 15.90 34.23 45.99
C ALA A 103 15.04 35.48 46.29
N GLY A 104 15.57 36.46 47.02
CA GLY A 104 14.91 37.76 47.24
C GLY A 104 14.81 38.59 45.95
N PHE A 105 15.91 38.63 45.18
CA PHE A 105 16.01 39.28 43.87
C PHE A 105 15.03 38.66 42.87
N ILE A 106 15.09 37.33 42.69
CA ILE A 106 14.37 36.59 41.64
C ILE A 106 12.86 36.89 41.57
N ASN A 107 12.22 37.15 42.71
CA ASN A 107 10.76 37.39 42.77
C ASN A 107 10.30 38.73 42.14
N LEU A 108 11.21 39.63 41.80
CA LEU A 108 10.90 40.92 41.16
C LEU A 108 10.67 40.78 39.64
N PHE A 109 11.27 39.77 39.01
CA PHE A 109 11.44 39.69 37.55
C PHE A 109 10.33 38.87 36.87
N ASP A 110 10.10 39.12 35.58
CA ASP A 110 9.03 38.48 34.80
C ASP A 110 9.52 37.19 34.12
N ILE A 111 10.82 37.09 33.81
CA ILE A 111 11.45 35.84 33.35
C ILE A 111 12.85 35.64 33.96
N GLN A 112 13.22 34.37 34.09
CA GLN A 112 14.52 33.91 34.57
C GLN A 112 15.25 33.14 33.47
N SER A 113 16.58 33.17 33.44
CA SER A 113 17.39 32.39 32.50
C SER A 113 17.14 30.87 32.64
N LYS A 114 16.77 30.18 31.55
CA LYS A 114 16.50 28.73 31.60
C LYS A 114 17.77 27.90 31.87
N ASN A 115 18.90 28.27 31.24
CA ASN A 115 20.13 27.48 31.25
C ASN A 115 21.07 27.79 32.43
N LYS A 116 21.82 26.78 32.88
CA LYS A 116 22.88 26.88 33.92
C LYS A 116 24.15 27.60 33.42
N THR A 117 24.12 28.08 32.18
CA THR A 117 25.28 28.62 31.45
C THR A 117 24.88 29.80 30.57
N SER A 118 23.80 30.52 30.92
CA SER A 118 23.60 31.86 30.37
C SER A 118 24.81 32.71 30.76
N PRO A 119 25.53 33.33 29.81
CA PRO A 119 26.83 33.90 30.10
C PRO A 119 26.66 35.27 30.76
N ASN A 120 26.85 35.37 32.08
CA ASN A 120 26.66 36.59 32.87
C ASN A 120 27.21 37.85 32.18
N LEU A 121 26.51 38.96 32.35
CA LEU A 121 27.02 40.30 32.13
C LEU A 121 28.25 40.53 33.02
N ALA A 122 29.21 41.27 32.49
CA ALA A 122 30.46 41.59 33.17
C ALA A 122 31.02 42.90 32.60
N ASN A 123 32.13 43.38 33.15
CA ASN A 123 32.85 44.53 32.61
C ASN A 123 33.23 44.31 31.13
N ASP A 124 33.37 45.40 30.38
CA ASP A 124 33.76 45.41 28.95
C ASP A 124 32.86 44.52 28.06
N ASN A 125 31.54 44.66 28.20
CA ASN A 125 30.52 44.00 27.37
C ASN A 125 29.58 45.03 26.71
N SER A 126 28.76 44.55 25.77
CA SER A 126 27.64 45.28 25.21
C SER A 126 26.45 44.36 24.97
N LEU A 127 25.24 44.92 24.94
CA LEU A 127 24.00 44.23 24.59
C LEU A 127 23.36 44.86 23.35
N GLY A 128 22.78 44.02 22.51
CA GLY A 128 21.89 44.39 21.40
C GLY A 128 20.57 43.64 21.52
N LEU A 129 19.46 44.36 21.38
CA LEU A 129 18.12 43.81 21.31
C LEU A 129 17.73 43.60 19.86
N TYR A 130 17.40 42.36 19.50
CA TYR A 130 16.94 41.98 18.16
C TYR A 130 15.49 41.53 18.22
N ASP A 131 14.72 41.87 17.20
CA ASP A 131 13.35 41.39 17.05
C ASP A 131 13.28 39.96 16.48
N ASN A 132 12.09 39.54 16.06
CA ASN A 132 11.86 38.27 15.35
C ASN A 132 12.20 38.31 13.85
N THR A 133 12.58 39.46 13.27
CA THR A 133 13.00 39.61 11.86
C THR A 133 14.53 39.65 11.68
N ASP A 134 15.30 39.63 12.78
CA ASP A 134 16.75 39.89 12.84
C ASP A 134 17.15 41.37 12.61
N THR A 135 16.22 42.28 12.89
CA THR A 135 16.48 43.71 12.95
C THR A 135 17.03 44.07 14.34
N LEU A 136 18.18 44.74 14.40
CA LEU A 136 18.72 45.33 15.62
C LEU A 136 17.87 46.56 16.00
N ILE A 137 17.15 46.46 17.11
CA ILE A 137 16.22 47.48 17.60
C ILE A 137 16.94 48.54 18.43
N ASP A 138 17.76 48.11 19.39
CA ASP A 138 18.46 49.00 20.31
C ASP A 138 19.75 48.35 20.84
N SER A 139 20.70 49.16 21.32
CA SER A 139 21.95 48.65 21.89
C SER A 139 22.61 49.57 22.92
N ILE A 140 23.33 48.97 23.85
CA ILE A 140 24.09 49.61 24.92
C ILE A 140 25.49 48.97 25.00
N VAL A 141 26.53 49.77 25.23
CA VAL A 141 27.91 49.32 25.44
C VAL A 141 28.49 49.94 26.71
N TRP A 142 29.28 49.17 27.47
CA TRP A 142 29.99 49.67 28.64
C TRP A 142 31.43 49.13 28.74
N GLY A 143 32.26 49.90 29.44
CA GLY A 143 33.71 49.69 29.49
C GLY A 143 34.31 49.74 28.09
N ASN A 144 35.07 48.70 27.76
CA ASN A 144 35.66 48.51 26.43
C ASN A 144 34.87 47.52 25.55
N GLY A 145 33.58 47.26 25.80
CA GLY A 145 32.81 46.29 25.02
C GLY A 145 32.76 46.61 23.52
N ALA A 146 32.76 45.59 22.66
CA ALA A 146 32.66 45.80 21.21
C ALA A 146 31.27 46.34 20.81
N LEU A 147 31.23 47.18 19.78
CA LEU A 147 30.02 47.90 19.39
C LEU A 147 29.02 47.04 18.60
N PHE A 148 27.72 47.28 18.83
CA PHE A 148 26.65 46.84 17.93
C PHE A 148 26.39 47.86 16.82
N THR A 149 26.41 49.17 17.13
CA THR A 149 26.41 50.25 16.13
C THR A 149 27.62 51.18 16.31
N PRO A 150 28.23 51.72 15.23
CA PRO A 150 29.40 52.59 15.35
C PRO A 150 29.18 53.90 16.11
N SER A 151 27.93 54.29 16.35
CA SER A 151 27.52 55.56 16.97
C SER A 151 27.15 55.45 18.45
N THR A 152 27.08 54.25 19.05
CA THR A 152 26.78 54.09 20.48
C THR A 152 28.02 54.44 21.34
N PRO A 153 27.98 55.48 22.19
CA PRO A 153 29.11 55.82 23.04
C PRO A 153 29.27 54.81 24.20
N PRO A 154 30.51 54.35 24.52
CA PRO A 154 30.75 53.45 25.63
C PRO A 154 30.56 54.13 26.99
N LEU A 155 29.79 53.48 27.86
CA LEU A 155 29.50 53.92 29.22
C LEU A 155 30.56 53.40 30.22
N PRO A 156 30.71 53.98 31.42
CA PRO A 156 31.55 53.37 32.46
C PRO A 156 31.04 51.97 32.82
N ASN A 157 31.96 51.06 33.20
CA ASN A 157 31.59 49.77 33.78
C ASN A 157 30.81 50.00 35.10
N PRO A 158 29.55 49.57 35.24
CA PRO A 158 28.79 49.75 36.48
C PRO A 158 29.38 48.85 37.58
N THR A 159 29.56 49.42 38.77
CA THR A 159 30.08 48.68 39.94
C THR A 159 28.99 47.86 40.64
N LYS A 160 29.38 47.05 41.64
CA LYS A 160 28.43 46.32 42.50
C LYS A 160 27.30 47.24 43.00
N ASN A 161 26.06 46.76 42.95
CA ASN A 161 24.84 47.47 43.34
C ASN A 161 24.65 48.82 42.61
N LYS A 162 25.10 48.91 41.35
CA LYS A 162 24.84 50.03 40.44
C LYS A 162 24.34 49.53 39.09
N SER A 163 23.59 50.37 38.41
CA SER A 163 23.05 50.11 37.08
C SER A 163 23.38 51.24 36.10
N LEU A 164 23.35 50.90 34.82
CA LEU A 164 23.27 51.89 33.75
C LEU A 164 21.79 52.08 33.43
N VAL A 165 21.28 53.30 33.56
CA VAL A 165 19.87 53.64 33.37
C VAL A 165 19.72 54.70 32.27
N ARG A 166 18.69 54.54 31.44
CA ARG A 166 18.37 55.43 30.31
C ARG A 166 17.14 56.24 30.62
N ASN A 167 17.23 57.55 30.42
CA ASN A 167 16.05 58.40 30.43
C ASN A 167 15.24 58.16 29.14
N ILE A 168 14.01 57.64 29.24
CA ILE A 168 13.23 57.27 28.04
C ILE A 168 12.82 58.48 27.19
N THR A 169 12.84 59.69 27.75
CA THR A 169 12.37 60.92 27.10
C THR A 169 13.42 61.56 26.18
N ASN A 170 14.70 61.45 26.53
CA ASN A 170 15.81 61.99 25.74
C ASN A 170 16.83 60.90 25.29
N LEU A 171 16.59 59.65 25.65
CA LEU A 171 17.37 58.44 25.35
C LEU A 171 18.84 58.47 25.83
N LEU A 172 19.21 59.43 26.69
CA LEU A 172 20.54 59.53 27.29
C LEU A 172 20.71 58.52 28.44
N TRP A 173 21.90 57.95 28.50
CA TRP A 173 22.33 57.01 29.55
C TRP A 173 23.06 57.71 30.70
N SER A 174 22.89 57.17 31.90
CA SER A 174 23.59 57.60 33.12
C SER A 174 23.88 56.40 34.05
N LEU A 175 24.71 56.59 35.07
CA LEU A 175 24.98 55.60 36.10
C LEU A 175 24.09 55.88 37.32
N SER A 176 23.32 54.89 37.77
CA SER A 176 22.53 54.99 39.01
C SER A 176 23.24 54.33 40.19
N ASP A 177 23.20 55.01 41.34
CA ASP A 177 23.61 54.47 42.64
C ASP A 177 22.47 53.67 43.32
N ASN A 178 21.26 53.72 42.78
CA ASN A 178 20.09 52.97 43.23
C ASN A 178 19.52 52.22 42.03
N PRO A 179 19.82 50.92 41.85
CA PRO A 179 19.24 50.12 40.78
C PRO A 179 17.74 49.96 40.96
N THR A 180 16.99 50.19 39.88
CA THR A 180 15.53 50.35 39.89
C THR A 180 14.83 49.41 38.91
N PRO A 181 15.00 48.07 39.02
CA PRO A 181 14.14 47.16 38.27
C PRO A 181 12.68 47.48 38.60
N THR A 182 11.87 47.75 37.57
CA THR A 182 10.48 48.28 37.58
C THR A 182 10.29 49.80 37.58
N ASN A 183 11.31 50.65 37.79
CA ASN A 183 11.08 52.11 37.94
C ASN A 183 12.25 53.02 37.54
N SER A 184 12.74 52.91 36.31
CA SER A 184 13.66 53.88 35.66
C SER A 184 13.16 55.35 35.63
N HIS A 185 11.95 55.64 36.14
CA HIS A 185 11.35 56.97 36.31
C HIS A 185 10.87 57.32 37.74
N GLY A 186 11.02 56.42 38.73
CA GLY A 186 10.67 56.69 40.13
C GLY A 186 9.17 56.75 40.50
N GLU A 187 8.25 56.44 39.57
CA GLU A 187 6.83 56.22 39.85
C GLU A 187 6.48 54.72 39.83
N THR A 188 5.39 54.33 40.49
CA THR A 188 4.96 52.92 40.60
C THR A 188 4.20 52.46 39.36
N TYR A 189 4.92 51.90 38.39
CA TYR A 189 4.37 51.30 37.18
C TYR A 189 3.45 50.10 37.46
N VAL A 190 2.48 49.89 36.58
CA VAL A 190 1.59 48.72 36.62
C VAL A 190 2.36 47.49 36.12
N LYS A 191 2.66 46.54 37.03
CA LYS A 191 3.29 45.26 36.65
C LYS A 191 2.51 44.60 35.50
N PRO A 192 3.18 44.04 34.46
CA PRO A 192 2.50 43.40 33.34
C PRO A 192 1.40 42.44 33.79
N LYS A 193 0.16 42.78 33.42
CA LYS A 193 -0.99 41.92 33.68
C LYS A 193 -0.78 40.65 32.88
N LYS A 194 -0.46 39.54 33.55
CA LYS A 194 -0.48 38.21 32.94
C LYS A 194 -1.84 38.02 32.30
N LEU A 195 -1.87 38.06 30.96
CA LEU A 195 -3.05 37.71 30.18
C LEU A 195 -3.54 36.33 30.63
N PRO A 196 -4.87 36.07 30.64
CA PRO A 196 -5.33 34.70 30.82
C PRO A 196 -4.57 33.83 29.83
N SER A 197 -4.00 32.71 30.29
CA SER A 197 -3.29 31.78 29.40
C SER A 197 -4.20 31.54 28.20
N PRO A 198 -3.71 31.76 26.95
CA PRO A 198 -4.57 31.69 25.78
C PRO A 198 -5.31 30.35 25.80
N SER A 199 -6.64 30.39 25.60
CA SER A 199 -7.49 29.21 25.67
C SER A 199 -6.81 28.07 24.91
N PRO A 200 -6.50 26.94 25.56
CA PRO A 200 -5.46 26.03 25.13
C PRO A 200 -5.70 25.62 23.68
N VAL A 201 -4.77 26.01 22.80
CA VAL A 201 -5.00 25.99 21.35
C VAL A 201 -5.38 24.57 20.94
N ILE A 202 -6.65 24.42 20.53
CA ILE A 202 -7.20 23.12 20.14
C ILE A 202 -6.76 22.85 18.71
N TYR A 203 -5.60 22.22 18.58
CA TYR A 203 -5.11 21.69 17.32
C TYR A 203 -6.01 20.51 16.91
N ASP A 204 -6.93 20.76 15.99
CA ASP A 204 -7.86 19.75 15.48
C ASP A 204 -7.18 18.78 14.48
N SER A 205 -7.81 17.65 14.19
CA SER A 205 -7.35 16.66 13.20
C SER A 205 -7.67 17.06 11.74
N THR A 206 -7.67 18.36 11.43
CA THR A 206 -7.97 18.88 10.08
C THR A 206 -6.82 18.65 9.09
N ILE A 207 -5.58 18.51 9.56
CA ILE A 207 -4.42 18.13 8.76
C ILE A 207 -4.17 16.63 8.88
N ARG A 208 -4.06 15.97 7.73
CA ARG A 208 -3.79 14.55 7.56
C ARG A 208 -2.54 14.36 6.72
N ILE A 209 -1.76 13.31 6.97
CA ILE A 209 -0.72 12.83 6.05
C ILE A 209 -1.46 12.29 4.79
N ASN A 210 -1.03 12.69 3.60
CA ASN A 210 -1.76 12.43 2.37
C ASN A 210 -1.03 11.52 1.38
N GLU A 211 0.29 11.69 1.27
CA GLU A 211 1.16 10.89 0.41
C GLU A 211 2.54 10.73 1.07
N ILE A 212 3.20 9.60 0.87
CA ILE A 212 4.58 9.35 1.29
C ILE A 212 5.35 8.68 0.16
N LEU A 213 6.41 9.30 -0.35
CA LEU A 213 7.39 8.63 -1.20
C LEU A 213 8.65 8.34 -0.38
N ALA A 214 8.86 7.08 -0.03
CA ALA A 214 10.00 6.62 0.77
C ALA A 214 11.18 6.10 -0.08
N ASN A 215 10.90 5.62 -1.30
CA ASN A 215 11.87 4.91 -2.15
C ASN A 215 11.87 5.50 -3.58
N PRO A 216 12.34 6.74 -3.79
CA PRO A 216 12.48 7.33 -5.12
C PRO A 216 13.66 6.70 -5.88
N SER A 217 13.53 6.50 -7.18
CA SER A 217 14.70 6.21 -8.03
C SER A 217 15.57 7.47 -8.17
N GLY A 218 16.89 7.28 -8.23
CA GLY A 218 17.85 8.40 -8.23
C GLY A 218 18.43 8.66 -6.85
N ASN A 219 18.04 9.75 -6.17
CA ASN A 219 18.66 10.19 -4.93
C ASN A 219 17.68 10.23 -3.75
N GLU A 220 17.57 9.08 -3.06
CA GLU A 220 16.86 8.97 -1.76
C GLU A 220 17.16 10.17 -0.83
N SER A 221 18.42 10.68 -0.80
CA SER A 221 18.84 11.76 0.11
C SER A 221 18.21 13.14 -0.15
N THR A 222 17.51 13.35 -1.28
CA THR A 222 16.76 14.57 -1.56
C THR A 222 15.31 14.35 -1.93
N ASP A 223 14.98 13.22 -2.56
CA ASP A 223 13.77 13.09 -3.38
C ASP A 223 12.63 12.36 -2.65
N GLU A 224 12.92 11.74 -1.50
CA GLU A 224 11.95 11.29 -0.51
C GLU A 224 11.05 12.45 -0.06
N PHE A 225 9.75 12.20 0.13
CA PHE A 225 8.82 13.20 0.67
C PHE A 225 7.67 12.65 1.52
N ILE A 226 7.13 13.53 2.36
CA ILE A 226 5.87 13.35 3.09
C ILE A 226 4.99 14.55 2.75
N GLU A 227 3.77 14.29 2.31
CA GLU A 227 2.77 15.31 2.00
C GLU A 227 1.67 15.35 3.07
N PHE A 228 1.16 16.57 3.30
CA PHE A 228 0.04 16.87 4.18
C PHE A 228 -1.10 17.51 3.41
N TYR A 229 -2.34 17.14 3.71
CA TYR A 229 -3.55 17.69 3.11
C TYR A 229 -4.42 18.36 4.16
N ASN A 230 -4.92 19.56 3.85
CA ASN A 230 -5.90 20.26 4.69
C ASN A 230 -7.33 19.85 4.33
N THR A 231 -7.95 19.04 5.17
CA THR A 231 -9.33 18.58 4.98
C THR A 231 -10.38 19.67 5.23
N SER A 232 -10.03 20.74 5.94
CA SER A 232 -10.98 21.80 6.34
C SER A 232 -11.23 22.83 5.23
N ASP A 233 -12.27 23.65 5.44
CA ASP A 233 -12.61 24.79 4.60
C ASP A 233 -11.88 26.09 5.00
N GLU A 234 -10.98 26.02 5.98
CA GLU A 234 -10.25 27.15 6.56
C GLU A 234 -8.72 27.00 6.40
N ARG A 235 -7.98 28.12 6.44
CA ARG A 235 -6.50 28.08 6.40
C ARG A 235 -5.96 27.57 7.74
N VAL A 236 -5.14 26.52 7.70
CA VAL A 236 -4.47 25.99 8.91
C VAL A 236 -3.04 26.51 8.99
N ASN A 237 -2.60 26.83 10.21
CA ASN A 237 -1.22 27.18 10.54
C ASN A 237 -0.52 25.99 11.25
N LEU A 238 0.60 25.54 10.68
CA LEU A 238 1.41 24.42 11.15
C LEU A 238 2.66 24.85 11.92
N SER A 239 2.88 26.14 12.17
CA SER A 239 4.04 26.63 12.96
C SER A 239 4.23 25.83 14.25
N SER A 240 5.45 25.35 14.51
CA SER A 240 5.80 24.50 15.67
C SER A 240 5.09 23.12 15.76
N TRP A 241 4.26 22.71 14.80
CA TRP A 241 3.88 21.31 14.64
C TRP A 241 5.11 20.49 14.22
N SER A 242 5.01 19.17 14.21
CA SER A 242 6.17 18.33 13.89
C SER A 242 5.86 16.97 13.27
N ILE A 243 6.83 16.48 12.51
CA ILE A 243 6.85 15.14 11.92
C ILE A 243 7.96 14.34 12.60
N LYS A 244 7.72 13.07 12.87
CA LYS A 244 8.76 12.11 13.27
C LYS A 244 8.57 10.77 12.56
N ASP A 245 9.63 9.99 12.54
CA ASP A 245 9.61 8.56 12.23
C ASP A 245 9.43 7.73 13.51
N SER A 246 9.73 6.42 13.41
CA SER A 246 9.74 5.49 14.52
C SER A 246 10.98 5.61 15.45
N SER A 247 11.99 6.42 15.10
CA SER A 247 13.20 6.60 15.90
C SER A 247 13.02 7.46 17.16
N THR A 248 14.07 7.49 17.99
CA THR A 248 14.15 8.30 19.22
C THR A 248 14.76 9.69 19.02
N SER A 249 15.21 10.02 17.79
CA SER A 249 15.96 11.25 17.49
C SER A 249 15.52 11.99 16.22
N GLY A 250 14.74 11.35 15.34
CA GLY A 250 14.17 11.99 14.16
C GLY A 250 13.02 12.92 14.52
N LYS A 251 13.16 14.22 14.23
CA LYS A 251 12.07 15.19 14.35
C LYS A 251 12.28 16.36 13.40
N TYR A 252 11.38 16.51 12.44
CA TYR A 252 11.18 17.76 11.72
C TYR A 252 10.19 18.65 12.49
N ILE A 253 10.45 19.96 12.56
CA ILE A 253 9.53 20.95 13.13
C ILE A 253 9.21 21.95 12.01
N PHE A 254 7.93 22.19 11.77
CA PHE A 254 7.49 23.14 10.75
C PHE A 254 7.88 24.57 11.16
N PRO A 255 8.56 25.34 10.28
CA PRO A 255 8.93 26.73 10.54
C PRO A 255 7.74 27.65 10.82
N ASP A 256 8.02 28.79 11.44
CA ASP A 256 7.02 29.82 11.70
C ASP A 256 6.41 30.35 10.39
N ASN A 257 5.10 30.61 10.43
CA ASN A 257 4.24 30.96 9.29
C ASN A 257 4.04 29.87 8.22
N THR A 258 4.43 28.61 8.48
CA THR A 258 4.01 27.47 7.63
C THR A 258 2.49 27.36 7.68
N THR A 259 1.81 27.49 6.52
CA THR A 259 0.35 27.40 6.42
C THR A 259 -0.07 26.55 5.21
N ILE A 260 -1.27 25.96 5.29
CA ILE A 260 -1.92 25.25 4.18
C ILE A 260 -3.28 25.92 3.92
N GLN A 261 -3.61 26.21 2.67
CA GLN A 261 -4.93 26.78 2.31
C GLN A 261 -6.05 25.74 2.47
N PRO A 262 -7.34 26.13 2.43
CA PRO A 262 -8.45 25.18 2.38
C PRO A 262 -8.29 24.19 1.22
N LYS A 263 -8.48 22.89 1.48
CA LYS A 263 -8.37 21.79 0.48
C LYS A 263 -7.05 21.73 -0.30
N ASP A 264 -5.97 22.25 0.27
CA ASP A 264 -4.66 22.39 -0.37
C ASP A 264 -3.62 21.44 0.26
N PHE A 265 -2.46 21.35 -0.38
CA PHE A 265 -1.39 20.39 -0.09
C PHE A 265 -0.11 21.07 0.43
N LEU A 266 0.68 20.35 1.21
CA LEU A 266 2.02 20.77 1.62
C LEU A 266 2.99 19.57 1.55
N VAL A 267 3.94 19.65 0.63
CA VAL A 267 4.99 18.63 0.45
C VAL A 267 6.23 19.01 1.25
N VAL A 268 6.76 18.07 2.04
CA VAL A 268 8.03 18.23 2.76
C VAL A 268 9.00 17.16 2.26
N TYR A 269 10.11 17.60 1.65
CA TYR A 269 11.14 16.71 1.08
C TYR A 269 12.26 16.42 2.09
N ARG A 270 12.92 15.26 1.96
CA ARG A 270 13.99 14.80 2.88
C ARG A 270 15.14 15.77 3.05
N LYS A 271 15.39 16.65 2.08
CA LYS A 271 16.39 17.73 2.21
C LYS A 271 16.20 18.64 3.44
N VAL A 272 15.01 18.63 4.09
CA VAL A 272 14.77 19.29 5.38
C VAL A 272 14.46 18.34 6.56
N PHE A 273 14.38 17.02 6.34
CA PHE A 273 14.19 16.05 7.43
C PHE A 273 15.49 15.88 8.25
N SER A 274 15.34 15.54 9.53
CA SER A 274 16.45 15.09 10.39
C SER A 274 16.58 13.55 10.42
N PHE A 275 15.83 12.85 9.57
CA PHE A 275 15.72 11.40 9.47
C PHE A 275 15.53 11.00 8.00
N ALA A 276 15.53 9.69 7.72
CA ALA A 276 15.21 9.12 6.41
C ALA A 276 14.04 8.15 6.57
N LEU A 277 13.21 8.02 5.54
CA LEU A 277 12.11 7.06 5.51
C LEU A 277 12.67 5.67 5.22
N ASN A 278 12.39 4.68 6.09
CA ASN A 278 12.85 3.33 5.83
C ASN A 278 12.04 2.67 4.70
N ASN A 279 12.71 2.04 3.73
CA ASN A 279 12.09 1.30 2.63
C ASN A 279 11.31 0.03 3.07
N SER A 280 11.33 -0.30 4.38
CA SER A 280 10.46 -1.33 4.96
C SER A 280 10.17 -1.08 6.44
N ASN A 281 8.96 -1.43 6.87
CA ASN A 281 8.48 -1.40 8.27
C ASN A 281 8.62 -0.04 8.98
N GLU A 282 8.30 1.05 8.29
CA GLU A 282 8.34 2.41 8.87
C GLU A 282 7.02 2.78 9.57
N THR A 283 7.07 3.78 10.45
CA THR A 283 5.89 4.51 10.93
C THR A 283 6.19 6.00 11.08
N VAL A 284 5.48 6.82 10.28
CA VAL A 284 5.53 8.28 10.32
C VAL A 284 4.38 8.80 11.20
N SER A 285 4.63 9.83 12.01
CA SER A 285 3.60 10.49 12.82
C SER A 285 3.63 12.00 12.67
N LEU A 286 2.45 12.62 12.57
CA LEU A 286 2.22 14.06 12.71
C LEU A 286 1.84 14.39 14.17
N LEU A 287 2.47 15.42 14.74
CA LEU A 287 2.26 15.85 16.12
C LEU A 287 1.99 17.35 16.21
N ASP A 288 1.07 17.73 17.10
CA ASP A 288 0.82 19.15 17.44
C ASP A 288 1.95 19.76 18.30
N PRO A 289 1.98 21.08 18.49
CA PRO A 289 2.98 21.76 19.34
C PRO A 289 2.98 21.34 20.82
N ASN A 290 1.91 20.68 21.31
CA ASN A 290 1.87 20.11 22.66
C ASN A 290 2.49 18.70 22.72
N GLY A 291 2.80 18.09 21.57
CA GLY A 291 3.32 16.72 21.47
C GLY A 291 2.24 15.64 21.36
N ASN A 292 0.96 16.00 21.12
CA ASN A 292 -0.08 15.00 20.84
C ASN A 292 0.02 14.55 19.39
N VAL A 293 -0.04 13.23 19.15
CA VAL A 293 -0.19 12.67 17.80
C VAL A 293 -1.56 13.08 17.22
N LYS A 294 -1.57 13.53 15.97
CA LYS A 294 -2.78 13.87 15.20
C LYS A 294 -3.05 12.87 14.07
N ASP A 295 -1.99 12.36 13.46
CA ASP A 295 -2.09 11.33 12.43
C ASP A 295 -0.85 10.41 12.48
N THR A 296 -0.99 9.18 11.97
CA THR A 296 0.08 8.18 11.93
C THR A 296 -0.13 7.21 10.79
N VAL A 297 0.92 7.01 9.98
CA VAL A 297 0.93 6.13 8.81
C VAL A 297 2.05 5.12 8.97
N SER A 298 1.72 3.84 8.86
CA SER A 298 2.68 2.73 8.87
C SER A 298 2.63 1.99 7.53
N TYR A 299 3.77 1.68 6.95
CA TYR A 299 3.86 0.88 5.72
C TYR A 299 4.95 -0.20 5.84
N LYS A 300 4.69 -1.35 5.21
CA LYS A 300 5.54 -2.54 5.37
C LYS A 300 6.71 -2.59 4.40
N THR A 301 6.51 -2.10 3.18
CA THR A 301 7.47 -2.07 2.07
C THR A 301 7.18 -0.82 1.25
N ALA A 302 8.21 -0.11 0.81
CA ALA A 302 8.10 0.90 -0.24
C ALA A 302 8.75 0.34 -1.52
N PHE A 303 7.99 0.31 -2.62
CA PHE A 303 8.54 -0.06 -3.93
C PHE A 303 9.18 1.16 -4.60
N GLU A 304 10.18 0.93 -5.46
CA GLU A 304 10.90 2.00 -6.15
C GLU A 304 9.95 2.82 -7.04
N ASP A 305 10.00 4.15 -6.91
CA ASP A 305 9.10 5.14 -7.53
C ASP A 305 7.60 5.02 -7.17
N ILE A 306 7.23 4.19 -6.19
CA ILE A 306 5.84 4.04 -5.75
C ILE A 306 5.63 4.74 -4.41
N SER A 307 4.80 5.78 -4.43
CA SER A 307 4.35 6.45 -3.22
C SER A 307 3.22 5.67 -2.55
N TYR A 308 3.07 5.86 -1.24
CA TYR A 308 1.92 5.40 -0.48
C TYR A 308 0.88 6.53 -0.50
N ASN A 309 -0.25 6.28 -1.15
CA ASN A 309 -1.34 7.23 -1.39
C ASN A 309 -2.49 6.99 -0.39
N TYR A 310 -2.96 8.04 0.29
CA TYR A 310 -4.20 7.98 1.06
C TYR A 310 -5.42 7.83 0.12
N THR A 311 -6.37 6.96 0.47
CA THR A 311 -7.69 6.91 -0.17
C THR A 311 -8.78 6.76 0.90
N ALA A 312 -10.04 7.02 0.54
CA ALA A 312 -11.20 6.74 1.41
C ALA A 312 -11.34 5.24 1.78
N SER A 313 -10.67 4.34 1.05
CA SER A 313 -10.60 2.88 1.32
C SER A 313 -9.31 2.46 2.05
N GLY A 314 -8.63 3.41 2.69
CA GLY A 314 -7.30 3.25 3.27
C GLY A 314 -6.17 3.47 2.26
N TRP A 315 -4.93 3.28 2.70
CA TRP A 315 -3.73 3.53 1.90
C TRP A 315 -3.52 2.48 0.79
N ARG A 316 -2.93 2.89 -0.33
CA ARG A 316 -2.54 2.05 -1.48
C ARG A 316 -1.18 2.48 -2.03
N GLY A 317 -0.53 1.63 -2.83
CA GLY A 317 0.52 2.12 -3.73
C GLY A 317 -0.08 3.09 -4.77
N GLY A 318 0.71 4.04 -5.26
CA GLY A 318 0.26 5.03 -6.25
C GLY A 318 1.40 5.64 -7.05
N ILE A 319 1.04 6.51 -8.00
CA ILE A 319 1.99 7.38 -8.70
C ILE A 319 2.31 8.55 -7.76
N PRO A 320 3.59 8.96 -7.60
CA PRO A 320 3.96 10.16 -6.86
C PRO A 320 3.28 11.43 -7.40
N THR A 321 2.48 12.08 -6.56
CA THR A 321 1.65 13.27 -6.90
C THR A 321 1.92 14.50 -6.02
N PRO A 322 3.20 14.89 -5.76
CA PRO A 322 3.51 15.97 -4.81
C PRO A 322 2.87 17.31 -5.23
N GLY A 323 2.00 17.83 -4.38
CA GLY A 323 1.24 19.07 -4.57
C GLY A 323 -0.07 18.88 -5.35
N ALA A 324 -0.56 17.65 -5.48
CA ALA A 324 -1.71 17.31 -6.33
C ALA A 324 -2.58 16.20 -5.74
N VAL A 325 -3.69 15.90 -6.42
CA VAL A 325 -4.60 14.82 -6.00
C VAL A 325 -3.97 13.44 -6.29
N ASN A 326 -3.87 12.63 -5.24
CA ASN A 326 -3.47 11.22 -5.23
C ASN A 326 -3.96 10.43 -6.44
N GLN A 327 -3.05 9.67 -7.06
CA GLN A 327 -3.31 8.71 -8.13
C GLN A 327 -2.98 7.28 -7.65
N PRO A 328 -3.84 6.67 -6.82
CA PRO A 328 -3.64 5.32 -6.32
C PRO A 328 -3.79 4.28 -7.43
N ASN A 329 -3.02 3.20 -7.32
CA ASN A 329 -3.06 2.03 -8.19
C ASN A 329 -4.27 1.14 -7.83
N THR A 330 -4.92 0.51 -8.83
CA THR A 330 -5.91 -0.55 -8.55
C THR A 330 -5.17 -1.86 -8.28
N PRO A 331 -5.33 -2.51 -7.11
CA PRO A 331 -4.69 -3.80 -6.86
C PRO A 331 -5.20 -4.89 -7.80
N PRO A 332 -4.35 -5.82 -8.27
CA PRO A 332 -4.71 -6.75 -9.34
C PRO A 332 -5.82 -7.73 -8.91
N GLU A 333 -6.85 -7.89 -9.74
CA GLU A 333 -7.86 -8.94 -9.55
C GLU A 333 -7.21 -10.33 -9.68
N VAL A 334 -7.66 -11.30 -8.87
CA VAL A 334 -7.13 -12.67 -8.91
C VAL A 334 -8.24 -13.72 -8.90
N LYS A 335 -8.40 -14.41 -10.03
CA LYS A 335 -9.16 -15.66 -10.16
C LYS A 335 -8.21 -16.85 -9.98
N LYS A 336 -8.69 -17.96 -9.41
CA LYS A 336 -7.82 -19.12 -9.10
C LYS A 336 -8.56 -20.46 -9.11
N HIS A 337 -7.85 -21.51 -9.51
CA HIS A 337 -8.25 -22.90 -9.33
C HIS A 337 -7.27 -23.61 -8.39
N ILE A 338 -7.78 -23.98 -7.21
CA ILE A 338 -7.06 -24.77 -6.21
C ILE A 338 -7.90 -26.02 -5.93
N PRO A 339 -7.36 -27.25 -6.08
CA PRO A 339 -8.07 -28.47 -5.71
C PRO A 339 -8.39 -28.47 -4.21
N LYS A 340 -9.61 -28.87 -3.85
CA LYS A 340 -10.03 -28.96 -2.43
C LYS A 340 -9.41 -30.16 -1.71
N ASP A 341 -9.22 -31.24 -2.45
CA ASP A 341 -8.74 -32.53 -1.95
C ASP A 341 -7.68 -33.11 -2.90
N GLY A 342 -6.81 -33.96 -2.38
CA GLY A 342 -5.78 -34.65 -3.15
C GLY A 342 -5.23 -35.88 -2.44
N TYR A 343 -4.29 -36.59 -3.09
CA TYR A 343 -3.69 -37.81 -2.55
C TYR A 343 -2.16 -37.73 -2.55
N ILE A 344 -1.54 -38.38 -1.55
CA ILE A 344 -0.08 -38.46 -1.45
C ILE A 344 0.59 -39.00 -2.71
N ASN A 345 1.64 -38.30 -3.16
CA ASN A 345 2.41 -38.59 -4.37
C ASN A 345 1.61 -38.55 -5.69
N VAL A 346 0.45 -37.87 -5.72
CA VAL A 346 -0.26 -37.51 -6.95
C VAL A 346 0.02 -36.05 -7.28
N ALA A 347 0.26 -35.75 -8.55
CA ALA A 347 0.44 -34.38 -9.01
C ALA A 347 -0.90 -33.66 -9.12
N LEU A 348 -0.96 -32.45 -8.55
CA LEU A 348 -2.14 -31.60 -8.49
C LEU A 348 -1.84 -30.31 -9.27
N SER A 349 -2.81 -29.83 -10.05
CA SER A 349 -2.69 -28.60 -10.83
C SER A 349 -3.21 -27.41 -10.04
N PHE A 350 -2.50 -26.29 -10.14
CA PHE A 350 -2.83 -25.01 -9.52
C PHE A 350 -2.86 -23.96 -10.62
N ASP A 351 -3.96 -23.22 -10.69
CA ASP A 351 -4.18 -22.20 -11.72
C ASP A 351 -4.48 -20.86 -11.06
N GLY A 352 -3.88 -19.80 -11.60
CA GLY A 352 -3.98 -18.43 -11.12
C GLY A 352 -4.04 -17.51 -12.32
N GLU A 353 -5.12 -16.74 -12.41
CA GLU A 353 -5.43 -15.86 -13.52
C GLU A 353 -5.66 -14.46 -12.94
N GLY A 354 -4.62 -13.63 -13.05
CA GLY A 354 -4.67 -12.22 -12.64
C GLY A 354 -5.09 -11.31 -13.79
N SER A 355 -5.78 -10.23 -13.45
CA SER A 355 -6.13 -9.14 -14.38
C SER A 355 -5.92 -7.79 -13.70
N ASP A 356 -5.59 -6.77 -14.48
CA ASP A 356 -5.06 -5.50 -14.00
C ASP A 356 -5.64 -4.32 -14.79
N GLU A 357 -6.17 -3.32 -14.11
CA GLU A 357 -6.80 -2.14 -14.75
C GLU A 357 -5.75 -1.19 -15.34
N ASN A 358 -4.58 -1.08 -14.70
CA ASN A 358 -3.46 -0.26 -15.14
C ASN A 358 -2.63 -0.93 -16.26
N HIS A 359 -2.93 -2.21 -16.56
CA HIS A 359 -2.30 -3.09 -17.53
C HIS A 359 -0.82 -3.40 -17.25
N ASP A 360 -0.44 -3.41 -15.97
CA ASP A 360 0.91 -3.75 -15.50
C ASP A 360 1.27 -5.24 -15.65
N THR A 361 2.58 -5.54 -15.60
CA THR A 361 3.09 -6.91 -15.79
C THR A 361 3.05 -7.73 -14.50
N LEU A 362 1.97 -8.50 -14.35
CA LEU A 362 1.70 -9.31 -13.16
C LEU A 362 2.73 -10.44 -12.91
N LYS A 363 3.25 -10.47 -11.68
CA LYS A 363 4.15 -11.50 -11.13
C LYS A 363 3.39 -12.36 -10.13
N TYR A 364 3.64 -13.66 -10.15
CA TYR A 364 2.88 -14.66 -9.38
C TYR A 364 3.79 -15.38 -8.38
N MET A 365 3.30 -15.65 -7.17
CA MET A 365 3.94 -16.55 -6.21
C MET A 365 2.91 -17.45 -5.55
N TRP A 366 3.07 -18.76 -5.75
CA TRP A 366 2.43 -19.82 -4.98
C TRP A 366 3.31 -20.22 -3.79
N ASP A 367 2.71 -20.36 -2.62
CA ASP A 367 3.22 -21.15 -1.50
C ASP A 367 2.23 -22.30 -1.24
N PHE A 368 2.74 -23.53 -1.25
CA PHE A 368 1.89 -24.73 -1.14
C PHE A 368 1.63 -25.16 0.31
N GLY A 369 2.16 -24.44 1.31
CA GLY A 369 1.97 -24.71 2.74
C GLY A 369 2.80 -25.87 3.27
N ASP A 370 3.63 -26.52 2.45
CA ASP A 370 4.56 -27.59 2.84
C ASP A 370 6.05 -27.21 2.72
N GLY A 371 6.32 -25.92 2.49
CA GLY A 371 7.65 -25.34 2.31
C GLY A 371 8.09 -25.20 0.85
N HIS A 372 7.36 -25.74 -0.14
CA HIS A 372 7.64 -25.54 -1.55
C HIS A 372 6.88 -24.32 -2.12
N LYS A 373 7.48 -23.67 -3.12
CA LYS A 373 6.94 -22.48 -3.81
C LYS A 373 7.04 -22.61 -5.33
N SER A 374 6.26 -21.80 -6.05
CA SER A 374 6.33 -21.69 -7.52
C SER A 374 6.04 -20.26 -7.96
N TYR A 375 6.78 -19.77 -8.96
CA TYR A 375 6.68 -18.39 -9.48
C TYR A 375 6.00 -18.32 -10.87
N LYS A 376 5.10 -19.27 -11.15
CA LYS A 376 4.33 -19.35 -12.40
C LYS A 376 2.85 -19.22 -12.10
N ALA A 377 2.11 -18.49 -12.94
CA ALA A 377 0.66 -18.38 -12.88
C ALA A 377 -0.01 -19.78 -12.81
N LYS A 378 0.27 -20.62 -13.81
CA LYS A 378 -0.19 -22.02 -13.91
C LYS A 378 0.94 -22.99 -13.54
N THR A 379 0.71 -23.93 -12.64
CA THR A 379 1.76 -24.79 -12.07
C THR A 379 1.23 -26.13 -11.53
N THR A 380 2.12 -27.03 -11.11
CA THR A 380 1.77 -28.31 -10.48
C THR A 380 2.61 -28.59 -9.25
N HIS A 381 2.03 -29.19 -8.21
CA HIS A 381 2.74 -29.63 -6.99
C HIS A 381 2.40 -31.07 -6.62
N THR A 382 3.16 -31.69 -5.72
CA THR A 382 2.96 -33.08 -5.27
C THR A 382 3.33 -33.24 -3.79
N TYR A 383 2.30 -33.36 -2.95
CA TYR A 383 2.46 -33.54 -1.51
C TYR A 383 2.94 -34.97 -1.15
N LYS A 384 3.92 -35.03 -0.24
CA LYS A 384 4.58 -36.29 0.20
C LYS A 384 4.02 -36.87 1.51
N LYS A 385 3.14 -36.14 2.20
CA LYS A 385 2.55 -36.50 3.49
C LYS A 385 1.04 -36.24 3.47
N GLU A 386 0.33 -36.92 4.36
CA GLU A 386 -1.10 -36.74 4.60
C GLU A 386 -1.30 -35.56 5.57
N GLY A 387 -2.35 -34.75 5.38
CA GLY A 387 -2.62 -33.56 6.19
C GLY A 387 -3.40 -32.47 5.44
N ALA A 388 -3.83 -31.44 6.17
CA ALA A 388 -4.40 -30.22 5.58
C ALA A 388 -3.30 -29.17 5.40
N TYR A 389 -3.29 -28.51 4.25
CA TYR A 389 -2.31 -27.47 3.89
C TYR A 389 -3.03 -26.16 3.53
N ILE A 390 -2.44 -25.02 3.90
CA ILE A 390 -2.92 -23.69 3.48
C ILE A 390 -2.09 -23.28 2.26
N VAL A 391 -2.74 -23.26 1.10
CA VAL A 391 -2.15 -22.80 -0.16
C VAL A 391 -2.39 -21.30 -0.27
N THR A 392 -1.32 -20.54 -0.54
CA THR A 392 -1.37 -19.09 -0.71
C THR A 392 -0.97 -18.74 -2.14
N LEU A 393 -1.78 -17.94 -2.82
CA LEU A 393 -1.44 -17.27 -4.08
C LEU A 393 -1.30 -15.78 -3.80
N LYS A 394 -0.12 -15.23 -4.07
CA LYS A 394 0.15 -13.79 -4.18
C LYS A 394 0.31 -13.43 -5.65
N VAL A 395 -0.35 -12.36 -6.08
CA VAL A 395 -0.14 -11.71 -7.38
C VAL A 395 0.19 -10.23 -7.14
N THR A 396 1.12 -9.68 -7.91
CA THR A 396 1.57 -8.29 -7.78
C THR A 396 1.98 -7.74 -9.13
N ASP A 397 1.58 -6.51 -9.41
CA ASP A 397 2.01 -5.66 -10.54
C ASP A 397 3.46 -5.14 -10.34
N GLY A 398 3.82 -4.85 -9.09
CA GLY A 398 5.05 -4.18 -8.66
C GLY A 398 4.82 -2.95 -7.78
N LYS A 399 3.56 -2.58 -7.53
CA LYS A 399 3.07 -1.38 -6.82
C LYS A 399 2.17 -1.76 -5.64
N ASP A 400 1.32 -2.78 -5.81
CA ASP A 400 0.46 -3.38 -4.78
C ASP A 400 0.45 -4.93 -4.87
N GLU A 401 -0.24 -5.63 -3.97
CA GLU A 401 -0.28 -7.11 -3.96
C GLU A 401 -1.60 -7.72 -3.46
N THR A 402 -2.25 -8.50 -4.33
CA THR A 402 -3.43 -9.31 -3.97
C THR A 402 -2.97 -10.68 -3.46
N ILE A 403 -3.16 -10.91 -2.16
CA ILE A 403 -2.91 -12.20 -1.49
C ILE A 403 -4.24 -12.93 -1.25
N THR A 404 -4.32 -14.20 -1.67
CA THR A 404 -5.49 -15.04 -1.42
C THR A 404 -5.08 -16.44 -0.91
N THR A 405 -5.79 -16.97 0.08
CA THR A 405 -5.51 -18.30 0.67
C THR A 405 -6.63 -19.30 0.36
N SER A 406 -6.34 -20.61 0.47
CA SER A 406 -7.32 -21.71 0.44
C SER A 406 -6.75 -22.95 1.12
N SER A 407 -7.60 -23.75 1.76
CA SER A 407 -7.20 -25.06 2.31
C SER A 407 -7.30 -26.18 1.27
N ILE A 408 -6.34 -27.11 1.31
CA ILE A 408 -6.38 -28.38 0.59
C ILE A 408 -6.15 -29.55 1.56
N THR A 409 -6.95 -30.61 1.45
CA THR A 409 -6.79 -31.85 2.24
C THR A 409 -6.08 -32.92 1.44
N ILE A 410 -4.98 -33.45 1.94
CA ILE A 410 -4.22 -34.53 1.31
C ILE A 410 -4.38 -35.84 2.08
N GLU A 411 -4.95 -36.85 1.43
CA GLU A 411 -5.25 -38.15 2.03
C GLU A 411 -4.29 -39.27 1.59
N SER A 412 -4.30 -40.38 2.33
CA SER A 412 -3.85 -41.68 1.82
C SER A 412 -4.74 -42.12 0.66
N PHE A 413 -4.15 -42.51 -0.48
CA PHE A 413 -4.97 -43.03 -1.58
C PHE A 413 -5.85 -44.21 -1.12
N PRO A 414 -7.18 -44.19 -1.35
CA PRO A 414 -8.11 -45.13 -0.75
C PRO A 414 -7.78 -46.59 -1.08
N ARG A 415 -7.34 -47.34 -0.06
CA ARG A 415 -6.97 -48.75 -0.13
C ARG A 415 -8.20 -49.66 -0.29
N LYS A 416 -8.81 -49.65 -1.48
CA LYS A 416 -9.85 -50.62 -1.89
C LYS A 416 -9.39 -52.04 -1.55
N ASN A 417 -10.24 -52.84 -0.91
CA ASN A 417 -9.97 -54.21 -0.50
C ASN A 417 -10.06 -55.16 -1.70
N VAL A 418 -9.03 -55.13 -2.56
CA VAL A 418 -8.88 -55.99 -3.74
C VAL A 418 -7.70 -56.95 -3.59
N ARG A 419 -7.80 -58.10 -4.26
CA ARG A 419 -6.70 -59.07 -4.35
C ARG A 419 -6.76 -59.85 -5.66
N ILE A 420 -5.62 -60.16 -6.24
CA ILE A 420 -5.48 -61.19 -7.28
C ILE A 420 -5.75 -62.56 -6.61
N VAL A 421 -6.63 -63.36 -7.22
CA VAL A 421 -7.02 -64.70 -6.76
C VAL A 421 -6.60 -65.82 -7.72
N ALA A 422 -6.40 -65.51 -9.00
CA ALA A 422 -5.84 -66.44 -9.98
C ALA A 422 -5.05 -65.69 -11.06
N ILE A 423 -4.10 -66.37 -11.69
CA ILE A 423 -3.39 -65.91 -12.90
C ILE A 423 -3.22 -67.07 -13.89
N LEU A 424 -3.23 -66.76 -15.18
CA LEU A 424 -2.89 -67.67 -16.28
C LEU A 424 -1.65 -67.12 -17.00
N PRO A 425 -0.44 -67.64 -16.70
CA PRO A 425 0.80 -67.13 -17.29
C PRO A 425 1.13 -67.68 -18.69
N ASN A 426 0.55 -68.82 -19.07
CA ASN A 426 0.85 -69.52 -20.33
C ASN A 426 -0.46 -70.08 -20.92
N PRO A 427 -1.30 -69.24 -21.56
CA PRO A 427 -2.52 -69.68 -22.25
C PRO A 427 -2.18 -70.57 -23.47
N ALA A 428 -3.16 -71.29 -24.01
CA ALA A 428 -3.01 -72.02 -25.27
C ALA A 428 -3.09 -71.11 -26.52
N GLY A 429 -2.22 -71.33 -27.51
CA GLY A 429 -2.33 -70.72 -28.85
C GLY A 429 -1.03 -70.11 -29.42
N LYS A 430 -1.17 -69.19 -30.39
CA LYS A 430 -0.06 -68.33 -30.84
C LYS A 430 0.09 -67.16 -29.86
N ASP A 431 1.08 -67.25 -28.99
CA ASP A 431 1.25 -66.35 -27.84
C ASP A 431 1.45 -64.88 -28.20
N THR A 432 0.47 -64.03 -27.84
CA THR A 432 0.68 -62.71 -27.22
C THR A 432 -0.64 -62.13 -26.70
N GLY A 433 -0.69 -61.63 -25.46
CA GLY A 433 -1.84 -60.89 -24.91
C GLY A 433 -3.02 -61.77 -24.43
N ALA A 434 -2.91 -63.08 -24.55
CA ALA A 434 -3.90 -64.03 -24.05
C ALA A 434 -3.78 -64.30 -22.54
N GLU A 435 -2.75 -63.78 -21.86
CA GLU A 435 -2.57 -63.94 -20.42
C GLU A 435 -3.68 -63.26 -19.58
N ARG A 436 -3.98 -63.81 -18.40
CA ARG A 436 -5.12 -63.36 -17.57
C ARG A 436 -4.73 -63.19 -16.10
N ILE A 437 -5.28 -62.15 -15.46
CA ILE A 437 -5.17 -61.92 -14.01
C ILE A 437 -6.58 -61.75 -13.43
N ILE A 438 -7.03 -62.68 -12.58
CA ILE A 438 -8.35 -62.59 -11.94
C ILE A 438 -8.24 -61.79 -10.64
N ILE A 439 -8.90 -60.64 -10.60
CA ILE A 439 -8.94 -59.74 -9.45
C ILE A 439 -10.30 -59.87 -8.75
N ARG A 440 -10.26 -60.18 -7.46
CA ARG A 440 -11.44 -60.18 -6.57
C ARG A 440 -11.60 -58.84 -5.88
N ASN A 441 -12.81 -58.29 -5.96
CA ASN A 441 -13.29 -57.23 -5.10
C ASN A 441 -13.86 -57.83 -3.80
N ASN A 442 -13.31 -57.48 -2.65
CA ASN A 442 -13.84 -57.87 -1.34
C ASN A 442 -14.69 -56.77 -0.69
N GLU A 443 -14.90 -55.62 -1.34
CA GLU A 443 -15.75 -54.54 -0.83
C GLU A 443 -17.23 -54.91 -0.77
N LYS A 444 -18.00 -54.12 -0.02
CA LYS A 444 -19.47 -54.12 -0.06
C LYS A 444 -20.04 -53.35 -1.27
N LYS A 445 -19.23 -52.55 -1.97
CA LYS A 445 -19.64 -51.69 -3.11
C LYS A 445 -18.97 -52.09 -4.44
N LYS A 446 -19.57 -51.66 -5.56
CA LYS A 446 -18.92 -51.70 -6.89
C LYS A 446 -17.67 -50.83 -6.83
N ILE A 447 -16.59 -51.25 -7.48
CA ILE A 447 -15.36 -50.48 -7.60
C ILE A 447 -14.96 -50.32 -9.07
N ASN A 448 -14.19 -49.27 -9.34
CA ASN A 448 -13.35 -49.13 -10.52
C ASN A 448 -11.88 -49.29 -10.09
N LEU A 449 -11.04 -49.91 -10.92
CA LEU A 449 -9.59 -50.04 -10.75
C LEU A 449 -8.77 -49.32 -11.84
N LYS A 450 -9.38 -48.41 -12.61
CA LYS A 450 -8.62 -47.41 -13.37
C LYS A 450 -7.55 -46.74 -12.50
N ASP A 451 -6.42 -46.41 -13.11
CA ASP A 451 -5.20 -45.85 -12.49
C ASP A 451 -4.41 -46.79 -11.57
N TYR A 452 -4.97 -47.93 -11.14
CA TYR A 452 -4.19 -48.98 -10.46
C TYR A 452 -3.22 -49.62 -11.46
N SER A 453 -2.22 -50.34 -10.96
CA SER A 453 -1.30 -51.08 -11.85
C SER A 453 -1.04 -52.50 -11.38
N VAL A 454 -0.74 -53.37 -12.35
CA VAL A 454 -0.06 -54.64 -12.12
C VAL A 454 1.39 -54.49 -12.55
N ALA A 455 2.33 -54.93 -11.72
CA ALA A 455 3.75 -54.89 -12.05
C ALA A 455 4.34 -56.31 -12.13
N THR A 456 4.91 -56.69 -13.27
CA THR A 456 5.34 -58.06 -13.56
C THR A 456 6.85 -58.12 -13.87
N GLY A 457 7.48 -59.29 -13.69
CA GLY A 457 8.90 -59.50 -13.97
C GLY A 457 9.57 -60.48 -13.00
N TRP A 458 10.87 -60.29 -12.74
CA TRP A 458 11.66 -61.18 -11.86
C TRP A 458 12.74 -60.45 -11.04
N LYS A 459 13.79 -59.91 -11.69
CA LYS A 459 14.79 -59.04 -11.04
C LYS A 459 14.29 -57.59 -11.01
N LYS A 460 14.07 -57.01 -12.18
CA LYS A 460 13.32 -55.76 -12.40
C LYS A 460 11.83 -56.10 -12.55
N LEU A 461 10.96 -55.18 -12.14
CA LEU A 461 9.51 -55.21 -12.43
C LEU A 461 9.19 -54.07 -13.40
N VAL A 462 8.39 -54.34 -14.42
CA VAL A 462 7.75 -53.32 -15.28
C VAL A 462 6.37 -53.02 -14.70
N ASN A 463 5.89 -51.78 -14.79
CA ASN A 463 4.61 -51.34 -14.20
C ASN A 463 3.59 -51.07 -15.29
N HIS A 464 2.50 -51.84 -15.31
CA HIS A 464 1.46 -51.79 -16.33
C HIS A 464 0.18 -51.20 -15.71
N PHE A 465 -0.12 -49.96 -16.05
CA PHE A 465 -1.31 -49.26 -15.56
C PHE A 465 -2.58 -49.79 -16.23
N ILE A 466 -3.66 -49.86 -15.44
CA ILE A 466 -5.02 -50.09 -15.91
C ILE A 466 -5.53 -48.76 -16.46
N ARG A 467 -5.54 -48.62 -17.79
CA ARG A 467 -5.78 -47.34 -18.49
C ARG A 467 -7.26 -46.95 -18.54
N GLU A 468 -8.13 -47.95 -18.51
CA GLU A 468 -9.58 -47.83 -18.72
C GLU A 468 -10.39 -48.18 -17.47
N ASP A 469 -11.70 -47.98 -17.53
CA ASP A 469 -12.65 -48.21 -16.43
C ASP A 469 -12.87 -49.71 -16.12
N PHE A 470 -11.93 -50.30 -15.39
CA PHE A 470 -12.01 -51.69 -14.95
C PHE A 470 -12.95 -51.87 -13.74
N PHE A 471 -14.25 -52.05 -14.03
CA PHE A 471 -15.30 -52.19 -13.01
C PHE A 471 -15.42 -53.62 -12.44
N ILE A 472 -15.43 -53.74 -11.12
CA ILE A 472 -15.73 -55.01 -10.41
C ILE A 472 -16.95 -54.85 -9.48
N LYS A 473 -17.93 -55.75 -9.62
CA LYS A 473 -19.14 -55.82 -8.77
C LYS A 473 -18.79 -56.13 -7.29
N PRO A 474 -19.65 -55.80 -6.31
CA PRO A 474 -19.44 -56.16 -4.90
C PRO A 474 -19.14 -57.64 -4.72
N LYS A 475 -18.19 -57.99 -3.83
CA LYS A 475 -17.81 -59.37 -3.49
C LYS A 475 -17.45 -60.30 -4.66
N SER A 476 -17.28 -59.77 -5.88
CA SER A 476 -17.18 -60.50 -7.14
C SER A 476 -15.75 -60.49 -7.71
N GLU A 477 -15.54 -61.21 -8.81
CA GLU A 477 -14.27 -61.30 -9.53
C GLU A 477 -14.40 -60.73 -10.95
N ALA A 478 -13.29 -60.24 -11.50
CA ALA A 478 -13.18 -59.77 -12.87
C ALA A 478 -11.81 -60.17 -13.46
N THR A 479 -11.78 -60.40 -14.77
CA THR A 479 -10.60 -60.83 -15.53
C THR A 479 -9.91 -59.62 -16.14
N LEU A 480 -8.70 -59.30 -15.66
CA LEU A 480 -7.83 -58.30 -16.29
C LEU A 480 -7.07 -58.95 -17.45
N THR A 481 -7.13 -58.33 -18.63
CA THR A 481 -6.46 -58.75 -19.87
C THR A 481 -5.38 -57.75 -20.28
N HIS A 482 -4.62 -58.10 -21.33
CA HIS A 482 -3.61 -57.22 -21.94
C HIS A 482 -4.22 -55.90 -22.47
N ASP A 483 -5.49 -55.93 -22.87
CA ASP A 483 -6.22 -54.75 -23.38
C ASP A 483 -6.43 -53.71 -22.27
N ASN A 484 -6.82 -54.16 -21.07
CA ASN A 484 -7.04 -53.27 -19.93
C ASN A 484 -5.72 -52.69 -19.38
N ALA A 485 -4.66 -53.49 -19.40
CA ALA A 485 -3.30 -53.12 -19.00
C ALA A 485 -2.31 -54.00 -19.77
N SER A 486 -1.41 -53.40 -20.55
CA SER A 486 -0.51 -54.11 -21.47
C SER A 486 0.63 -54.86 -20.77
N PHE A 487 0.30 -55.84 -19.92
CA PHE A 487 1.23 -56.70 -19.19
C PHE A 487 1.54 -57.99 -19.96
N THR A 488 2.66 -58.63 -19.59
CA THR A 488 2.91 -60.04 -19.88
C THR A 488 3.28 -60.81 -18.61
N LEU A 489 3.09 -62.13 -18.60
CA LEU A 489 3.35 -62.98 -17.44
C LEU A 489 4.48 -64.00 -17.71
N PRO A 490 5.53 -64.10 -16.85
CA PRO A 490 6.61 -65.06 -17.07
C PRO A 490 6.20 -66.53 -16.87
N ASN A 491 6.36 -67.38 -17.88
CA ASN A 491 5.88 -68.78 -17.82
C ASN A 491 6.72 -69.77 -16.97
N GLN A 492 7.88 -69.40 -16.43
CA GLN A 492 8.68 -70.26 -15.52
C GLN A 492 8.89 -69.65 -14.12
N LYS A 493 9.19 -68.35 -14.04
CA LYS A 493 9.54 -67.68 -12.77
C LYS A 493 9.11 -66.22 -12.80
N GLY A 494 8.13 -65.88 -11.98
CA GLY A 494 7.42 -64.61 -12.03
C GLY A 494 7.17 -64.01 -10.65
N LYS A 495 7.33 -62.70 -10.57
CA LYS A 495 6.80 -61.85 -9.51
C LYS A 495 5.72 -60.97 -10.11
N ILE A 496 4.58 -60.88 -9.43
CA ILE A 496 3.48 -59.98 -9.78
C ILE A 496 3.11 -59.16 -8.54
N GLU A 497 2.99 -57.85 -8.71
CA GLU A 497 2.48 -56.95 -7.68
C GLU A 497 1.22 -56.25 -8.15
N LEU A 498 0.15 -56.28 -7.36
CA LEU A 498 -0.98 -55.37 -7.52
C LEU A 498 -0.69 -54.09 -6.72
N ARG A 499 -0.82 -52.91 -7.33
CA ARG A 499 -0.45 -51.62 -6.75
C ARG A 499 -1.59 -50.61 -6.87
N ALA A 500 -1.72 -49.73 -5.87
CA ALA A 500 -2.55 -48.54 -5.95
C ALA A 500 -1.88 -47.46 -6.82
N PRO A 501 -2.61 -46.43 -7.30
CA PRO A 501 -2.07 -45.40 -8.21
C PRO A 501 -0.82 -44.69 -7.68
N GLY A 502 -0.75 -44.39 -6.39
CA GLY A 502 0.46 -43.89 -5.71
C GLY A 502 1.56 -44.95 -5.48
N GLY A 503 1.73 -45.92 -6.39
CA GLY A 503 2.76 -46.98 -6.40
C GLY A 503 2.67 -48.04 -5.27
N LYS A 504 1.94 -47.77 -4.19
CA LYS A 504 1.85 -48.56 -2.95
C LYS A 504 1.36 -49.99 -3.25
N THR A 505 2.22 -51.00 -3.07
CA THR A 505 1.87 -52.42 -3.28
C THR A 505 0.77 -52.87 -2.31
N LEU A 506 -0.27 -53.51 -2.86
CA LEU A 506 -1.41 -54.09 -2.13
C LEU A 506 -1.24 -55.59 -1.92
N GLN A 507 -0.68 -56.28 -2.91
CA GLN A 507 -0.40 -57.72 -2.86
C GLN A 507 0.84 -58.04 -3.68
N LYS A 508 1.61 -59.04 -3.21
CA LYS A 508 2.72 -59.66 -3.96
C LYS A 508 2.41 -61.13 -4.22
N ILE A 509 2.74 -61.60 -5.41
CA ILE A 509 2.75 -63.01 -5.83
C ILE A 509 4.16 -63.32 -6.32
N HIS A 510 4.66 -64.51 -5.99
CA HIS A 510 5.96 -65.01 -6.40
C HIS A 510 5.81 -66.49 -6.72
N TYR A 511 6.29 -66.93 -7.88
CA TYR A 511 6.52 -68.33 -8.19
C TYR A 511 7.86 -68.49 -8.93
N LYS A 512 8.47 -69.65 -8.73
CA LYS A 512 9.61 -70.15 -9.48
C LYS A 512 9.38 -71.64 -9.66
N LEU A 513 9.43 -72.11 -10.90
CA LEU A 513 9.31 -73.50 -11.29
C LEU A 513 10.64 -73.98 -11.86
N ASP A 514 10.88 -75.29 -11.78
CA ASP A 514 12.07 -75.90 -12.36
C ASP A 514 11.95 -76.02 -13.88
N GLN A 515 10.74 -76.34 -14.38
CA GLN A 515 10.38 -76.33 -15.80
C GLN A 515 9.39 -75.20 -16.13
N PRO A 516 9.33 -74.72 -17.39
CA PRO A 516 8.25 -73.84 -17.85
C PRO A 516 6.86 -74.48 -17.67
N LEU A 517 5.84 -73.63 -17.56
CA LEU A 517 4.44 -74.07 -17.54
C LEU A 517 4.02 -74.69 -18.88
N ALA A 518 3.14 -75.69 -18.80
CA ALA A 518 2.34 -76.12 -19.93
C ALA A 518 1.20 -75.11 -20.20
N GLU A 519 0.58 -75.23 -21.37
CA GLU A 519 -0.58 -74.42 -21.77
C GLU A 519 -1.79 -74.58 -20.82
N ASP A 520 -2.55 -73.49 -20.67
CA ASP A 520 -3.75 -73.36 -19.85
C ASP A 520 -3.62 -73.68 -18.34
N VAL A 521 -2.39 -73.78 -17.81
CA VAL A 521 -2.15 -74.03 -16.38
C VAL A 521 -2.29 -72.73 -15.56
N TRP A 522 -3.29 -72.72 -14.66
CA TRP A 522 -3.58 -71.60 -13.77
C TRP A 522 -2.82 -71.69 -12.45
N TYR A 523 -2.40 -70.56 -11.89
CA TYR A 523 -2.02 -70.43 -10.47
C TYR A 523 -3.20 -69.83 -9.70
N ILE A 524 -3.73 -70.53 -8.70
CA ILE A 524 -4.99 -70.17 -8.03
C ILE A 524 -4.80 -70.12 -6.51
N LYS A 525 -5.44 -69.14 -5.85
CA LYS A 525 -5.54 -69.04 -4.38
C LYS A 525 -6.99 -69.08 -3.91
N GLU A 526 -7.45 -70.29 -3.65
CA GLU A 526 -8.76 -70.54 -3.03
C GLU A 526 -8.85 -69.93 -1.61
N LYS A 527 -10.08 -69.69 -1.13
CA LYS A 527 -10.33 -69.08 0.18
C LYS A 527 -9.79 -69.99 1.30
N GLY A 528 -8.75 -69.54 1.99
CA GLY A 528 -8.11 -70.25 3.11
C GLY A 528 -6.95 -71.17 2.72
N LYS A 529 -6.69 -71.38 1.41
CA LYS A 529 -5.59 -72.24 0.94
C LYS A 529 -4.32 -71.46 0.60
N ARG A 530 -3.24 -72.21 0.34
CA ARG A 530 -2.02 -71.71 -0.30
C ARG A 530 -2.28 -71.45 -1.80
N TRP A 531 -1.27 -70.94 -2.51
CA TRP A 531 -1.33 -70.90 -3.97
C TRP A 531 -1.05 -72.30 -4.54
N GLU A 532 -1.89 -72.75 -5.47
CA GLU A 532 -1.83 -74.08 -6.09
C GLU A 532 -1.83 -73.92 -7.63
N TRP A 533 -1.05 -74.75 -8.34
CA TRP A 533 -1.12 -74.85 -9.80
C TRP A 533 -2.21 -75.85 -10.21
N LYS A 534 -3.05 -75.48 -11.19
CA LYS A 534 -4.15 -76.32 -11.69
C LYS A 534 -4.21 -76.26 -13.21
N SER A 535 -3.90 -77.39 -13.85
CA SER A 535 -4.21 -77.65 -15.26
C SER A 535 -5.74 -77.64 -15.48
N PRO A 536 -6.23 -77.40 -16.71
CA PRO A 536 -7.66 -77.36 -16.97
C PRO A 536 -8.36 -78.69 -16.69
N LEU A 537 -9.61 -78.63 -16.23
CA LEU A 537 -10.43 -79.82 -15.98
C LEU A 537 -10.69 -80.57 -17.30
N LYS A 538 -10.38 -81.87 -17.32
CA LYS A 538 -10.74 -82.80 -18.40
C LYS A 538 -12.25 -82.72 -18.64
N LYS A 539 -12.66 -82.33 -19.85
CA LYS A 539 -14.04 -82.03 -20.31
C LYS A 539 -15.16 -82.55 -19.39
N LEU A 540 -15.69 -81.68 -18.54
CA LEU A 540 -17.06 -81.82 -18.05
C LEU A 540 -18.03 -81.50 -19.21
N SER A 541 -19.14 -82.23 -19.27
CA SER A 541 -20.02 -82.28 -20.44
C SER A 541 -20.78 -80.98 -20.69
N THR A 542 -21.07 -80.75 -21.98
CA THR A 542 -21.88 -79.65 -22.51
C THR A 542 -23.25 -79.56 -21.85
N ASN A 543 -23.64 -78.37 -21.38
CA ASN A 543 -25.03 -77.89 -21.42
C ASN A 543 -25.12 -76.36 -21.17
N ILE A 544 -24.73 -75.57 -22.17
CA ILE A 544 -25.20 -74.18 -22.36
C ILE A 544 -25.65 -74.06 -23.81
N VAL A 545 -26.87 -73.53 -24.03
CA VAL A 545 -27.53 -73.53 -25.34
C VAL A 545 -26.96 -72.46 -26.25
N LEU A 546 -26.35 -72.86 -27.37
CA LEU A 546 -26.05 -71.99 -28.50
C LEU A 546 -27.36 -71.61 -29.22
N LYS A 547 -27.82 -70.37 -29.06
CA LYS A 547 -28.88 -69.81 -29.93
C LYS A 547 -28.32 -69.36 -31.27
N LYS A 548 -28.13 -70.38 -32.13
CA LYS A 548 -28.36 -70.41 -33.58
C LYS A 548 -28.34 -69.06 -34.33
N GLU A 549 -27.36 -68.90 -35.23
CA GLU A 549 -27.36 -67.88 -36.29
C GLU A 549 -28.58 -68.00 -37.19
N ILE A 550 -29.02 -66.87 -37.78
CA ILE A 550 -30.01 -66.85 -38.85
C ILE A 550 -29.32 -66.39 -40.14
N THR A 551 -29.30 -67.28 -41.13
CA THR A 551 -28.83 -67.00 -42.49
C THR A 551 -29.88 -66.22 -43.28
N LEU A 552 -29.43 -65.38 -44.21
CA LEU A 552 -30.27 -64.76 -45.24
C LEU A 552 -29.97 -65.40 -46.61
N PRO A 553 -31.00 -65.82 -47.38
CA PRO A 553 -30.87 -66.32 -48.76
C PRO A 553 -30.67 -65.17 -49.79
N PRO A 554 -30.36 -65.47 -51.08
CA PRO A 554 -29.48 -64.60 -51.86
C PRO A 554 -30.13 -63.63 -52.89
N VAL A 555 -29.29 -62.68 -53.32
CA VAL A 555 -29.39 -61.74 -54.46
C VAL A 555 -29.03 -62.49 -55.78
N PRO A 556 -29.72 -62.30 -56.94
CA PRO A 556 -29.49 -61.17 -57.89
C PRO A 556 -30.78 -60.70 -58.62
N THR A 557 -30.82 -59.80 -59.62
CA THR A 557 -29.90 -59.36 -60.72
C THR A 557 -30.41 -57.98 -61.27
N GLN A 558 -29.85 -57.19 -62.20
CA GLN A 558 -28.69 -57.25 -63.12
C GLN A 558 -28.34 -55.82 -63.65
N ALA A 559 -27.09 -55.59 -64.09
CA ALA A 559 -26.63 -54.54 -65.06
C ALA A 559 -26.77 -53.03 -64.67
N LYS A 560 -25.85 -52.11 -65.04
CA LYS A 560 -24.56 -52.23 -65.78
C LYS A 560 -23.56 -51.09 -65.44
N GLU A 561 -22.38 -51.15 -66.08
CA GLU A 561 -21.19 -50.26 -66.04
C GLU A 561 -21.47 -48.74 -66.25
N GLU A 562 -20.62 -47.75 -65.88
CA GLU A 562 -19.27 -47.74 -65.26
C GLU A 562 -18.93 -46.43 -64.47
N LYS A 563 -17.77 -46.46 -63.77
CA LYS A 563 -16.84 -45.39 -63.27
C LYS A 563 -17.05 -43.92 -63.74
N THR A 564 -16.71 -42.83 -63.02
CA THR A 564 -16.03 -42.48 -61.71
C THR A 564 -16.10 -40.93 -61.53
N SER A 565 -15.81 -40.22 -60.42
CA SER A 565 -15.65 -40.49 -58.96
C SER A 565 -15.38 -39.19 -58.16
N GLU A 566 -15.77 -39.13 -56.87
CA GLU A 566 -15.34 -38.16 -55.81
C GLU A 566 -15.74 -36.66 -55.98
N LYS A 567 -15.96 -35.86 -54.92
CA LYS A 567 -16.03 -36.07 -53.44
C LYS A 567 -17.04 -35.08 -52.80
N ILE A 568 -17.51 -35.32 -51.57
CA ILE A 568 -18.70 -34.67 -50.96
C ILE A 568 -18.43 -33.97 -49.61
N ILE A 569 -19.36 -33.10 -49.21
CA ILE A 569 -19.37 -32.12 -48.10
C ILE A 569 -20.58 -32.38 -47.14
N ASN A 570 -20.41 -32.07 -45.84
CA ASN A 570 -21.35 -31.74 -44.74
C ASN A 570 -22.66 -32.54 -44.38
N GLU A 571 -22.95 -32.53 -43.06
CA GLU A 571 -24.22 -32.13 -42.36
C GLU A 571 -25.50 -33.02 -42.16
N LYS A 572 -26.17 -32.74 -41.00
CA LYS A 572 -27.65 -32.66 -40.72
C LYS A 572 -28.49 -33.97 -40.68
N GLU A 573 -29.71 -34.07 -40.10
CA GLU A 573 -30.57 -33.19 -39.24
C GLU A 573 -31.69 -33.95 -38.43
N GLU A 574 -32.33 -33.25 -37.46
CA GLU A 574 -33.75 -33.40 -36.96
C GLU A 574 -34.27 -34.74 -36.33
N ASN A 575 -35.46 -34.89 -35.67
CA ASN A 575 -36.64 -34.03 -35.37
C ASN A 575 -37.44 -34.47 -34.07
N GLN A 576 -38.57 -33.79 -33.75
CA GLN A 576 -39.76 -34.19 -32.92
C GLN A 576 -39.66 -34.20 -31.35
N GLU A 577 -40.70 -33.98 -30.51
CA GLU A 577 -42.14 -33.64 -30.67
C GLU A 577 -42.78 -32.89 -29.44
N ARG A 578 -44.14 -32.81 -29.34
CA ARG A 578 -44.97 -32.01 -28.38
C ARG A 578 -45.30 -32.68 -27.03
N VAL A 579 -45.65 -31.87 -26.00
CA VAL A 579 -46.78 -32.07 -25.01
C VAL A 579 -47.02 -30.79 -24.18
N THR A 580 -48.13 -30.65 -23.44
CA THR A 580 -48.55 -29.38 -22.78
C THR A 580 -49.09 -29.54 -21.34
N LEU A 581 -48.73 -28.57 -20.47
CA LEU A 581 -49.28 -28.22 -19.13
C LEU A 581 -49.17 -29.20 -17.94
N MET A 582 -48.47 -28.76 -16.88
CA MET A 582 -49.11 -28.36 -15.61
C MET A 582 -48.15 -27.62 -14.64
N ARG A 583 -48.52 -26.38 -14.30
CA ARG A 583 -48.16 -25.52 -13.15
C ARG A 583 -47.01 -25.94 -12.19
N SER A 584 -46.04 -25.04 -12.07
CA SER A 584 -45.64 -24.47 -10.77
C SER A 584 -45.26 -22.98 -10.94
N ASN A 585 -45.46 -22.16 -9.90
CA ASN A 585 -45.13 -20.73 -9.93
C ASN A 585 -43.80 -20.47 -9.22
N ASN A 586 -43.01 -19.53 -9.74
CA ASN A 586 -42.21 -18.59 -8.95
C ASN A 586 -41.91 -17.36 -9.80
N LEU A 587 -41.90 -16.17 -9.19
CA LEU A 587 -41.63 -14.91 -9.87
C LEU A 587 -40.21 -14.40 -9.58
N SER A 588 -39.60 -13.77 -10.58
CA SER A 588 -38.55 -12.76 -10.45
C SER A 588 -38.81 -11.64 -11.48
N PRO A 589 -38.31 -10.41 -11.27
CA PRO A 589 -38.93 -9.22 -11.85
C PRO A 589 -38.46 -8.84 -13.27
N LEU A 590 -39.26 -7.95 -13.86
CA LEU A 590 -39.16 -7.35 -15.20
C LEU A 590 -37.77 -6.78 -15.54
N HIS A 591 -37.40 -6.88 -16.83
CA HIS A 591 -36.68 -5.82 -17.54
C HIS A 591 -37.47 -5.48 -18.80
N GLN A 592 -37.65 -4.19 -19.09
CA GLN A 592 -38.46 -3.71 -20.21
C GLN A 592 -37.55 -3.34 -21.38
N LYS A 593 -37.77 -3.97 -22.54
CA LYS A 593 -36.91 -3.85 -23.72
C LYS A 593 -37.28 -2.63 -24.56
N LEU A 594 -36.41 -1.62 -24.62
CA LEU A 594 -36.54 -0.52 -25.58
C LEU A 594 -36.15 -0.97 -27.00
N SER A 595 -36.61 -0.22 -28.00
CA SER A 595 -36.36 -0.47 -29.43
C SER A 595 -35.23 0.39 -29.98
N LEU A 596 -34.31 -0.25 -30.69
CA LEU A 596 -33.19 0.39 -31.40
C LEU A 596 -33.64 1.49 -32.36
N GLN A 597 -32.86 2.57 -32.44
CA GLN A 597 -32.94 3.58 -33.49
C GLN A 597 -31.60 3.68 -34.22
N THR A 598 -31.64 3.76 -35.54
CA THR A 598 -30.47 3.96 -36.42
C THR A 598 -30.51 5.35 -37.04
N ILE A 599 -29.36 6.02 -37.12
CA ILE A 599 -29.21 7.30 -37.82
C ILE A 599 -28.36 7.05 -39.08
N THR A 600 -28.81 7.56 -40.23
CA THR A 600 -28.07 7.48 -41.51
C THR A 600 -27.21 8.73 -41.68
N VAL A 601 -25.91 8.57 -41.93
CA VAL A 601 -24.99 9.67 -42.23
C VAL A 601 -24.22 9.35 -43.51
N TYR A 602 -24.20 10.29 -44.46
CA TYR A 602 -23.62 10.13 -45.82
C TYR A 602 -23.98 8.80 -46.52
N GLY A 603 -25.24 8.36 -46.39
CA GLY A 603 -25.75 7.14 -47.02
C GLY A 603 -25.38 5.83 -46.31
N THR A 604 -24.66 5.89 -45.18
CA THR A 604 -24.29 4.72 -44.38
C THR A 604 -25.07 4.72 -43.06
N ASN A 605 -25.60 3.58 -42.66
CA ASN A 605 -26.25 3.43 -41.36
C ASN A 605 -25.19 3.06 -40.31
N LEU A 606 -24.99 3.92 -39.31
CA LEU A 606 -24.16 3.58 -38.16
C LEU A 606 -25.01 2.88 -37.09
N TYR A 607 -24.42 1.90 -36.41
CA TYR A 607 -25.04 1.17 -35.31
C TYR A 607 -24.29 1.49 -34.02
N ILE A 608 -25.00 1.94 -32.99
CA ILE A 608 -24.41 2.33 -31.70
C ILE A 608 -24.61 1.18 -30.70
N PRO A 609 -23.54 0.63 -30.10
CA PRO A 609 -23.65 -0.36 -29.02
C PRO A 609 -24.33 0.18 -27.75
N GLU A 610 -25.01 -0.68 -27.00
CA GLU A 610 -25.80 -0.29 -25.82
C GLU A 610 -24.94 0.24 -24.66
N ASP A 611 -23.66 -0.14 -24.62
CA ASP A 611 -22.66 0.25 -23.61
C ASP A 611 -22.38 1.77 -23.55
N ILE A 612 -22.62 2.54 -24.62
CA ILE A 612 -22.47 4.00 -24.61
C ILE A 612 -23.67 4.71 -23.94
N LEU A 613 -24.84 4.07 -23.87
CA LEU A 613 -26.04 4.67 -23.26
C LEU A 613 -26.06 4.58 -21.72
N LEU A 614 -25.23 3.74 -21.12
CA LEU A 614 -25.22 3.48 -19.67
C LEU A 614 -24.38 4.47 -18.85
N SER A 615 -23.48 5.24 -19.49
CA SER A 615 -22.63 6.24 -18.80
C SER A 615 -23.35 7.55 -18.48
N LEU A 616 -24.54 7.79 -19.06
CA LEU A 616 -25.31 9.03 -18.90
C LEU A 616 -26.47 8.91 -17.90
N SER A 617 -26.67 7.74 -17.27
CA SER A 617 -27.79 7.48 -16.35
C SER A 617 -27.40 7.40 -14.86
N SER A 618 -26.12 7.57 -14.52
CA SER A 618 -25.60 7.39 -13.16
C SER A 618 -25.45 8.69 -12.35
N GLU A 619 -25.36 9.87 -12.98
CA GLU A 619 -25.30 11.17 -12.29
C GLU A 619 -26.68 11.83 -12.16
N ALA A 620 -27.56 11.19 -11.39
CA ALA A 620 -28.88 11.73 -11.02
C ALA A 620 -29.19 11.41 -9.55
N ILE A 621 -28.33 11.88 -8.63
CA ILE A 621 -28.50 11.66 -7.20
C ILE A 621 -29.63 12.54 -6.65
N LEU A 622 -30.61 11.86 -6.05
CA LEU A 622 -31.57 12.33 -5.03
C LEU A 622 -31.34 13.75 -4.49
N MET A 623 -32.13 14.71 -4.96
CA MET A 623 -32.44 15.91 -4.17
C MET A 623 -33.60 15.62 -3.19
N PRO A 624 -33.60 16.21 -1.98
CA PRO A 624 -34.72 16.10 -1.05
C PRO A 624 -35.96 16.85 -1.58
N THR A 625 -37.14 16.42 -1.17
CA THR A 625 -38.42 16.96 -1.65
C THR A 625 -38.81 18.25 -0.94
N GLU A 626 -38.71 19.39 -1.62
CA GLU A 626 -39.44 20.63 -1.33
C GLU A 626 -39.71 21.41 -2.66
N ASP A 627 -40.54 22.45 -2.61
CA ASP A 627 -41.37 22.92 -3.75
C ASP A 627 -40.68 23.20 -5.11
N ILE A 628 -41.36 22.79 -6.20
CA ILE A 628 -40.97 23.05 -7.59
C ILE A 628 -41.77 24.24 -8.16
N SER A 629 -41.10 25.33 -8.55
CA SER A 629 -41.73 26.40 -9.34
C SER A 629 -40.81 27.21 -10.27
N ASP A 630 -39.77 26.60 -10.85
CA ASP A 630 -39.07 27.19 -12.01
C ASP A 630 -38.60 26.09 -12.99
N THR A 631 -38.88 26.26 -14.28
CA THR A 631 -38.53 25.31 -15.36
C THR A 631 -37.45 25.86 -16.32
N SER A 632 -36.76 26.94 -15.97
CA SER A 632 -35.82 27.64 -16.85
C SER A 632 -34.43 26.99 -16.98
N HIS A 633 -34.05 26.07 -16.09
CA HIS A 633 -32.67 25.58 -16.01
C HIS A 633 -32.31 24.41 -16.92
N THR A 634 -33.23 23.46 -17.17
CA THR A 634 -32.92 22.21 -17.89
C THR A 634 -32.49 22.43 -19.34
N ASP A 635 -33.15 23.36 -20.04
CA ASP A 635 -32.90 23.64 -21.46
C ASP A 635 -31.51 24.26 -21.69
N SER A 636 -30.97 24.96 -20.67
CA SER A 636 -29.66 25.61 -20.74
C SER A 636 -28.50 24.61 -20.84
N VAL A 637 -28.65 23.41 -20.25
CA VAL A 637 -27.61 22.38 -20.22
C VAL A 637 -27.54 21.64 -21.56
N LEU A 638 -28.70 21.24 -22.10
CA LEU A 638 -28.82 20.57 -23.40
C LEU A 638 -28.31 21.44 -24.56
N MET A 639 -28.56 22.76 -24.54
CA MET A 639 -27.98 23.69 -25.52
C MET A 639 -26.44 23.74 -25.43
N ARG A 640 -25.88 23.78 -24.22
CA ARG A 640 -24.42 23.78 -24.02
C ARG A 640 -23.76 22.49 -24.53
N MET A 641 -24.31 21.32 -24.19
CA MET A 641 -23.80 20.03 -24.67
C MET A 641 -23.80 19.95 -26.21
N ASN A 642 -24.89 20.38 -26.86
CA ASN A 642 -24.95 20.42 -28.32
C ASN A 642 -23.94 21.41 -28.93
N SER A 643 -23.68 22.56 -28.31
CA SER A 643 -22.66 23.48 -28.81
C SER A 643 -21.24 22.89 -28.74
N THR A 644 -20.91 22.17 -27.67
CA THR A 644 -19.59 21.53 -27.48
C THR A 644 -19.38 20.36 -28.44
N LEU A 645 -20.40 19.52 -28.64
CA LEU A 645 -20.30 18.39 -29.58
C LEU A 645 -20.16 18.85 -31.03
N ASN A 646 -20.90 19.91 -31.44
CA ASN A 646 -20.74 20.50 -32.76
C ASN A 646 -19.39 21.23 -32.93
N ALA A 647 -18.82 21.82 -31.87
CA ALA A 647 -17.47 22.39 -31.94
C ALA A 647 -16.42 21.30 -32.22
N PHE A 648 -16.48 20.19 -31.48
CA PHE A 648 -15.56 19.04 -31.65
C PHE A 648 -15.64 18.44 -33.07
N LEU A 649 -16.86 18.26 -33.60
CA LEU A 649 -17.10 17.71 -34.93
C LEU A 649 -16.76 18.66 -36.10
N ASN A 650 -16.47 19.94 -35.82
CA ASN A 650 -15.92 20.89 -36.82
C ASN A 650 -14.39 21.05 -36.71
N THR A 651 -13.73 20.30 -35.81
CA THR A 651 -12.26 20.27 -35.65
C THR A 651 -11.63 18.95 -36.11
N LEU A 652 -12.40 18.12 -36.83
CA LEU A 652 -12.01 16.83 -37.43
C LEU A 652 -12.28 16.86 -38.95
#